data_AF-A0A5D2XP40-F1
#
_entry.id   AF-A0A5D2XP40-F1
#
_cell.length_a   1.000
_cell.length_b   1.000
_cell.length_c   1.000
_cell.angle_alpha   90.00
_cell.angle_beta   90.00
_cell.angle_gamma   90.00
#
_symmetry.space_group_name_H-M   'P 1'
#
loop_
_entity.id
_entity.type
_entity.pdbx_description
1 polymer ?
#
loop_
_entity_poly.entity_id
_entity_poly.type
_entity_poly.pdbx_seq_one_letter_code
_entity_poly.pdbx_strand_id
1 'polypeptide(L)'
;MKTAMQLEAEGKDELDFSLTLLVLGKTGVGKSASINSIFCEQKSMIDAFEPATTTVKEIVGTFDGVKIKIFDTPGLRSPVMEEATNCKLLASIKRSMRKFPPDVVLYVDRLDTYDRDLTDFLLLKSVTDSLGSSIWEKAVVTLTHAASACPEGPVGEPLSFEAFVSQRSNVVHRGISQAVGDLRLMNPSMIQPVALVENHLLCQGDRNGEFLLPNGKTWRSQLLLLCYSVKILSEASCLSKPQDPLDHHKLFSSQIHSPPLPYFLSSLLRSRPHPKLPNNQGDEDAILEIELGDSSNYDEYDKPPPFKSLRRSQVDKLCKEQRKPYFEENDYHVKLLQKKQWRNDVKILMETKKKEKDGDGNDDDVGDNANVEEVDPTTISVPLPEMVLPPSFNGDNPTYLYRFSESASQLLTRPVLDSQVWDHDIGYDGVSLERSLAIAGYLPGAFAVQITKDKREFNVHLDSSVHSKHRGNGSTVLGFDIQTVGKQLAYVLRTETRLRNFNINGTTVGLSGTFFGENMATGVKIEDRISIGKRLVLAGNAGAVACQGQVAYGANIEIRLKDNFPVEQIQTILGLSFVKWRHDPALMDNLQSQFSIGCSSSVAVHGELKHQFCGQITLKISSSEQLYMTFASLIPIAVSIFRMIYPGSDIRKF
;
A
#
# COMPACT_ATOMS: atom_id res chain seq x y z
N MET A 1 -40.03 -25.36 10.40
CA MET A 1 -40.94 -25.33 11.56
C MET A 1 -41.59 -26.69 11.84
N LYS A 2 -42.23 -27.35 10.86
CA LYS A 2 -42.79 -28.71 11.04
C LYS A 2 -41.75 -29.78 11.45
N THR A 3 -40.54 -29.70 10.91
CA THR A 3 -39.44 -30.63 11.23
C THR A 3 -38.90 -30.44 12.65
N ALA A 4 -38.97 -29.23 13.20
CA ALA A 4 -38.53 -28.94 14.57
C ALA A 4 -39.54 -29.47 15.59
N MET A 5 -40.85 -29.28 15.34
CA MET A 5 -41.92 -29.83 16.18
C MET A 5 -41.97 -31.37 16.20
N GLN A 6 -41.54 -32.02 15.12
CA GLN A 6 -41.45 -33.49 15.08
C GLN A 6 -40.29 -34.04 15.92
N LEU A 7 -39.17 -33.31 16.01
CA LEU A 7 -38.01 -33.73 16.81
C LEU A 7 -38.25 -33.54 18.32
N GLU A 8 -39.03 -32.53 18.71
CA GLU A 8 -39.46 -32.33 20.12
C GLU A 8 -40.47 -33.40 20.57
N ALA A 9 -41.28 -33.95 19.65
CA ALA A 9 -42.29 -34.97 19.96
C ALA A 9 -41.72 -36.40 20.11
N GLU A 10 -40.48 -36.64 19.68
CA GLU A 10 -39.82 -37.97 19.74
C GLU A 10 -39.12 -38.29 21.06
N GLY A 11 -39.10 -37.37 22.04
CA GLY A 11 -38.64 -37.66 23.40
C GLY A 11 -37.20 -38.21 23.50
N LYS A 12 -36.30 -37.81 22.60
CA LYS A 12 -34.86 -38.03 22.75
C LYS A 12 -34.24 -36.90 23.57
N ASP A 13 -34.64 -36.82 24.84
CA ASP A 13 -34.16 -35.82 25.82
C ASP A 13 -32.78 -36.16 26.40
N GLU A 14 -31.81 -36.51 25.56
CA GLU A 14 -30.39 -36.36 25.91
C GLU A 14 -29.65 -35.92 24.64
N LEU A 15 -29.55 -34.60 24.43
CA LEU A 15 -28.47 -34.08 23.59
C LEU A 15 -27.17 -34.57 24.25
N ASP A 16 -26.47 -35.53 23.63
CA ASP A 16 -25.17 -36.06 24.09
C ASP A 16 -24.07 -35.01 23.91
N PHE A 17 -24.25 -33.87 24.56
CA PHE A 17 -23.33 -32.76 24.50
C PHE A 17 -22.26 -33.00 25.55
N SER A 18 -21.10 -33.50 25.11
CA SER A 18 -19.90 -33.64 25.95
C SER A 18 -18.88 -32.56 25.62
N LEU A 19 -18.25 -31.94 26.62
CA LEU A 19 -17.20 -30.93 26.41
C LEU A 19 -15.82 -31.51 26.74
N THR A 20 -14.93 -31.55 25.75
CA THR A 20 -13.55 -32.02 25.90
C THR A 20 -12.58 -30.84 25.96
N LEU A 21 -11.96 -30.62 27.12
CA LEU A 21 -11.02 -29.53 27.38
C LEU A 21 -9.58 -30.05 27.42
N LEU A 22 -8.66 -29.34 26.78
CA LEU A 22 -7.21 -29.55 26.94
C LEU A 22 -6.60 -28.36 27.68
N VAL A 23 -5.94 -28.59 28.81
CA VAL A 23 -5.33 -27.51 29.61
C VAL A 23 -3.84 -27.42 29.30
N LEU A 24 -3.37 -26.27 28.82
CA LEU A 24 -1.96 -25.99 28.51
C LEU A 24 -1.46 -24.80 29.32
N GLY A 25 -0.15 -24.70 29.54
CA GLY A 25 0.45 -23.55 30.22
C GLY A 25 1.75 -23.88 30.95
N LYS A 26 2.43 -22.85 31.44
CA LYS A 26 3.68 -22.96 32.20
C LYS A 26 3.50 -23.79 33.48
N THR A 27 4.61 -24.26 34.05
CA THR A 27 4.60 -24.88 35.39
C THR A 27 4.22 -23.84 36.45
N GLY A 28 3.42 -24.22 37.44
CA GLY A 28 3.07 -23.33 38.57
C GLY A 28 1.99 -22.28 38.31
N VAL A 29 1.36 -22.24 37.12
CA VAL A 29 0.30 -21.26 36.80
C VAL A 29 -1.10 -21.64 37.34
N GLY A 30 -1.24 -22.78 38.01
CA GLY A 30 -2.52 -23.19 38.60
C GLY A 30 -3.43 -24.06 37.71
N LYS A 31 -2.90 -24.73 36.67
CA LYS A 31 -3.68 -25.65 35.80
C LYS A 31 -4.51 -26.68 36.58
N SER A 32 -3.86 -27.53 37.36
CA SER A 32 -4.51 -28.58 38.14
C SER A 32 -5.42 -28.02 39.25
N ALA A 33 -5.09 -26.85 39.81
CA ALA A 33 -5.95 -26.14 40.76
C ALA A 33 -7.25 -25.66 40.09
N SER A 34 -7.17 -25.10 38.89
CA SER A 34 -8.35 -24.70 38.11
C SER A 34 -9.26 -25.88 37.78
N ILE A 35 -8.70 -27.07 37.51
CA ILE A 35 -9.50 -28.27 37.29
C ILE A 35 -10.30 -28.67 38.54
N ASN A 36 -9.65 -28.65 39.70
CA ASN A 36 -10.32 -28.93 40.97
C ASN A 36 -11.44 -27.92 41.24
N SER A 37 -11.19 -26.63 40.98
CA SER A 37 -12.17 -25.56 41.14
C SER A 37 -13.35 -25.68 40.16
N ILE A 38 -13.12 -26.12 38.92
CA ILE A 38 -14.19 -26.35 37.93
C ILE A 38 -15.15 -27.44 38.42
N PHE A 39 -14.61 -28.56 38.93
CA PHE A 39 -15.42 -29.66 39.44
C PHE A 39 -15.89 -29.49 40.89
N CYS A 40 -15.40 -28.49 41.63
CA CYS A 40 -15.56 -28.36 43.09
C CYS A 40 -15.15 -29.62 43.87
N GLU A 41 -14.20 -30.39 43.33
CA GLU A 41 -13.73 -31.65 43.87
C GLU A 41 -12.21 -31.75 43.71
N GLN A 42 -11.53 -32.40 44.65
CA GLN A 42 -10.09 -32.62 44.56
C GLN A 42 -9.79 -33.81 43.62
N LYS A 43 -9.75 -33.54 42.30
CA LYS A 43 -9.50 -34.55 41.26
C LYS A 43 -8.04 -34.65 40.81
N SER A 44 -7.30 -33.56 40.88
CA SER A 44 -5.86 -33.48 40.61
C SER A 44 -5.08 -33.14 41.89
N MET A 45 -3.91 -33.78 42.04
CA MET A 45 -2.92 -33.39 43.05
C MET A 45 -2.35 -32.01 42.70
N ILE A 46 -2.24 -31.14 43.70
CA ILE A 46 -1.66 -29.80 43.59
C ILE A 46 -0.49 -29.68 44.56
N ASP A 47 0.61 -29.09 44.10
CA ASP A 47 1.81 -28.84 44.89
C ASP A 47 2.36 -27.46 44.50
N ALA A 48 2.85 -26.71 45.49
CA ALA A 48 3.36 -25.35 45.32
C ALA A 48 4.87 -25.31 44.97
N PHE A 49 5.61 -26.37 45.28
CA PHE A 49 7.07 -26.43 45.17
C PHE A 49 7.54 -27.44 44.11
N GLU A 50 6.83 -28.57 43.96
CA GLU A 50 7.22 -29.62 43.01
C GLU A 50 6.21 -29.81 41.84
N PRO A 51 6.65 -30.23 40.64
CA PRO A 51 5.74 -30.54 39.54
C PRO A 51 4.85 -31.77 39.84
N ALA A 52 3.63 -31.52 40.33
CA ALA A 52 2.68 -32.59 40.71
C ALA A 52 2.14 -33.44 39.53
N THR A 53 2.12 -32.87 38.32
CA THR A 53 1.59 -33.53 37.11
C THR A 53 2.73 -33.84 36.15
N THR A 54 3.09 -35.13 36.04
CA THR A 54 4.21 -35.62 35.20
C THR A 54 3.77 -36.24 33.88
N THR A 55 2.50 -36.64 33.76
CA THR A 55 1.90 -37.24 32.57
C THR A 55 0.53 -36.62 32.29
N VAL A 56 0.04 -36.74 31.05
CA VAL A 56 -1.31 -36.28 30.68
C VAL A 56 -2.35 -37.15 31.38
N LYS A 57 -3.20 -36.56 32.21
CA LYS A 57 -4.26 -37.26 32.94
C LYS A 57 -5.63 -36.88 32.40
N GLU A 58 -6.47 -37.88 32.18
CA GLU A 58 -7.87 -37.68 31.81
C GLU A 58 -8.72 -37.60 33.08
N ILE A 59 -9.53 -36.54 33.18
CA ILE A 59 -10.40 -36.28 34.31
C ILE A 59 -11.81 -36.06 33.78
N VAL A 60 -12.76 -36.87 34.25
CA VAL A 60 -14.15 -36.80 33.81
C VAL A 60 -15.04 -36.35 34.97
N GLY A 61 -16.04 -35.53 34.68
CA GLY A 61 -17.07 -35.16 35.63
C GLY A 61 -18.29 -34.58 34.92
N THR A 62 -19.30 -34.23 35.71
CA THR A 62 -20.54 -33.65 35.22
C THR A 62 -20.75 -32.30 35.88
N PHE A 63 -21.06 -31.27 35.11
CA PHE A 63 -21.38 -29.93 35.60
C PHE A 63 -22.72 -29.50 34.99
N ASP A 64 -23.69 -29.10 35.81
CA ASP A 64 -25.06 -28.72 35.39
C ASP A 64 -25.70 -29.70 34.39
N GLY A 65 -25.50 -31.01 34.60
CA GLY A 65 -26.03 -32.07 33.73
C GLY A 65 -25.21 -32.38 32.47
N VAL A 66 -24.15 -31.61 32.18
CA VAL A 66 -23.29 -31.79 31.00
C VAL A 66 -22.01 -32.56 31.37
N LYS A 67 -21.64 -33.57 30.57
CA LYS A 67 -20.40 -34.34 30.76
C LYS A 67 -19.20 -33.52 30.28
N ILE A 68 -18.24 -33.26 31.18
CA ILE A 68 -16.99 -32.55 30.90
C ILE A 68 -15.81 -33.50 31.08
N LYS A 69 -14.96 -33.58 30.06
CA LYS A 69 -13.72 -34.35 30.06
C LYS A 69 -12.54 -33.39 29.91
N ILE A 70 -11.67 -33.34 30.91
CA ILE A 70 -10.52 -32.44 30.96
C ILE A 70 -9.23 -33.25 30.90
N PHE A 71 -8.35 -32.90 29.96
CA PHE A 71 -6.99 -33.41 29.89
C PHE A 71 -6.05 -32.46 30.62
N ASP A 72 -5.65 -32.85 31.84
CA ASP A 72 -4.63 -32.14 32.62
C ASP A 72 -3.25 -32.48 32.06
N THR A 73 -2.47 -31.47 31.65
CA THR A 73 -1.13 -31.67 31.12
C THR A 73 -0.05 -31.20 32.09
N PRO A 74 1.14 -31.84 32.06
CA PRO A 74 2.33 -31.30 32.73
C PRO A 74 2.59 -29.84 32.34
N GLY A 75 3.16 -29.08 33.27
CA GLY A 75 3.56 -27.71 32.98
C GLY A 75 4.73 -27.65 32.01
N LEU A 76 4.66 -26.72 31.06
CA LEU A 76 5.80 -26.39 30.21
C LEU A 76 6.85 -25.66 31.04
N ARG A 77 8.12 -26.02 30.86
CA ARG A 77 9.28 -25.43 31.56
C ARG A 77 9.93 -24.37 30.68
N SER A 78 10.81 -23.53 31.24
CA SER A 78 11.51 -22.51 30.45
C SER A 78 12.32 -23.17 29.31
N PRO A 79 12.18 -22.70 28.05
CA PRO A 79 12.81 -23.32 26.89
C PRO A 79 14.33 -23.11 26.87
N VAL A 80 14.86 -22.12 27.60
CA VAL A 80 16.29 -21.78 27.62
C VAL A 80 17.15 -22.92 28.18
N MET A 81 16.62 -23.76 29.07
CA MET A 81 17.36 -24.87 29.68
C MET A 81 16.77 -26.26 29.37
N GLU A 82 15.49 -26.36 28.98
CA GLU A 82 14.76 -27.65 28.96
C GLU A 82 13.90 -27.89 27.70
N GLU A 83 14.30 -27.34 26.55
CA GLU A 83 13.58 -27.48 25.28
C GLU A 83 13.33 -28.95 24.88
N ALA A 84 14.32 -29.84 25.04
CA ALA A 84 14.18 -31.26 24.72
C ALA A 84 13.09 -31.96 25.57
N THR A 85 12.92 -31.56 26.82
CA THR A 85 11.88 -32.06 27.73
C THR A 85 10.51 -31.57 27.26
N ASN A 86 10.39 -30.28 26.93
CA ASN A 86 9.16 -29.69 26.40
C ASN A 86 8.74 -30.34 25.07
N CYS A 87 9.68 -30.59 24.15
CA CYS A 87 9.39 -31.26 22.88
C CYS A 87 8.83 -32.67 23.09
N LYS A 88 9.37 -33.45 24.05
CA LYS A 88 8.84 -34.78 24.40
C LYS A 88 7.42 -34.69 25.01
N LEU A 89 7.19 -33.70 25.87
CA LEU A 89 5.87 -33.45 26.47
C LEU A 89 4.83 -33.05 25.42
N LEU A 90 5.16 -32.09 24.55
CA LEU A 90 4.28 -31.64 23.46
C LEU A 90 4.01 -32.77 22.47
N ALA A 91 4.97 -33.64 22.19
CA ALA A 91 4.74 -34.84 21.39
C ALA A 91 3.76 -35.82 22.07
N SER A 92 3.85 -35.99 23.40
CA SER A 92 2.89 -36.80 24.18
C SER A 92 1.48 -36.21 24.16
N ILE A 93 1.37 -34.89 24.31
CA ILE A 93 0.11 -34.15 24.19
C ILE A 93 -0.47 -34.32 22.79
N LYS A 94 0.34 -34.14 21.73
CA LYS A 94 -0.07 -34.33 20.34
C LYS A 94 -0.61 -35.74 20.06
N ARG A 95 0.01 -36.78 20.65
CA ARG A 95 -0.50 -38.17 20.55
C ARG A 95 -1.85 -38.31 21.25
N SER A 96 -2.02 -37.67 22.40
CA SER A 96 -3.29 -37.68 23.16
C SER A 96 -4.40 -36.96 22.39
N MET A 97 -4.10 -35.80 21.80
CA MET A 97 -5.03 -35.04 20.93
C MET A 97 -5.47 -35.82 19.69
N ARG A 98 -4.60 -36.68 19.14
CA ARG A 98 -4.97 -37.55 18.01
C ARG A 98 -5.97 -38.65 18.41
N LYS A 99 -5.90 -39.14 19.66
CA LYS A 99 -6.85 -40.12 20.19
C LYS A 99 -8.15 -39.46 20.62
N PHE A 100 -8.06 -38.28 21.21
CA PHE A 100 -9.19 -37.50 21.71
C PHE A 100 -9.02 -36.03 21.28
N PRO A 101 -9.65 -35.61 20.17
CA PRO A 101 -9.54 -34.23 19.71
C PRO A 101 -10.21 -33.29 20.71
N PRO A 102 -9.52 -32.25 21.21
CA PRO A 102 -10.13 -31.31 22.13
C PRO A 102 -11.12 -30.39 21.41
N ASP A 103 -12.24 -30.13 22.08
CA ASP A 103 -13.24 -29.14 21.65
C ASP A 103 -12.73 -27.73 21.92
N VAL A 104 -12.08 -27.53 23.08
CA VAL A 104 -11.55 -26.25 23.53
C VAL A 104 -10.17 -26.45 24.18
N VAL A 105 -9.27 -25.51 23.96
CA VAL A 105 -7.95 -25.45 24.58
C VAL A 105 -7.92 -24.32 25.61
N LEU A 106 -7.69 -24.65 26.88
CA LEU A 106 -7.48 -23.65 27.92
C LEU A 106 -5.98 -23.34 28.01
N TYR A 107 -5.57 -22.17 27.55
CA TYR A 107 -4.21 -21.69 27.78
C TYR A 107 -4.17 -20.93 29.11
N VAL A 108 -3.61 -21.55 30.14
CA VAL A 108 -3.58 -21.03 31.50
C VAL A 108 -2.29 -20.25 31.75
N ASP A 109 -2.45 -19.02 32.22
CA ASP A 109 -1.37 -18.16 32.66
C ASP A 109 -1.79 -17.40 33.93
N ARG A 110 -0.85 -16.74 34.60
CA ARG A 110 -1.13 -15.97 35.82
C ARG A 110 -1.41 -14.51 35.51
N LEU A 111 -2.41 -13.94 36.18
CA LEU A 111 -2.73 -12.51 36.10
C LEU A 111 -1.66 -11.65 36.78
N ASP A 112 -1.19 -12.11 37.95
CA ASP A 112 -0.22 -11.44 38.83
C ASP A 112 1.25 -11.56 38.38
N THR A 113 1.49 -11.82 37.10
CA THR A 113 2.84 -11.93 36.54
C THR A 113 3.27 -10.63 35.86
N TYR A 114 4.34 -10.03 36.39
CA TYR A 114 4.87 -8.74 35.95
C TYR A 114 5.86 -8.84 34.79
N ASP A 115 6.31 -10.04 34.45
CA ASP A 115 7.42 -10.19 33.52
C ASP A 115 7.02 -9.98 32.05
N ARG A 116 7.84 -9.21 31.34
CA ARG A 116 7.74 -8.97 29.88
C ARG A 116 8.74 -9.87 29.14
N ASP A 117 8.83 -11.12 29.58
CA ASP A 117 9.91 -12.00 29.20
C ASP A 117 9.75 -12.57 27.79
N LEU A 118 10.84 -12.51 27.02
CA LEU A 118 11.01 -13.22 25.74
C LEU A 118 10.77 -14.75 25.89
N THR A 119 10.93 -15.27 27.10
CA THR A 119 10.70 -16.66 27.49
C THR A 119 9.27 -17.13 27.19
N ASP A 120 8.26 -16.28 27.42
CA ASP A 120 6.86 -16.61 27.18
C ASP A 120 6.58 -16.76 25.69
N PHE A 121 7.17 -15.89 24.87
CA PHE A 121 7.07 -15.99 23.41
C PHE A 121 7.70 -17.29 22.88
N LEU A 122 8.88 -17.67 23.36
CA LEU A 122 9.55 -18.90 22.93
C LEU A 122 8.73 -20.16 23.28
N LEU A 123 8.02 -20.15 24.41
CA LEU A 123 7.12 -21.23 24.80
C LEU A 123 5.91 -21.31 23.88
N LEU A 124 5.24 -20.18 23.64
CA LEU A 124 4.09 -20.12 22.74
C LEU A 124 4.47 -20.55 21.31
N LYS A 125 5.66 -20.18 20.85
CA LYS A 125 6.22 -20.65 19.58
C LYS A 125 6.42 -22.16 19.57
N SER A 126 7.06 -22.71 20.60
CA SER A 126 7.27 -24.17 20.72
C SER A 126 5.94 -24.96 20.71
N VAL A 127 4.92 -24.44 21.39
CA VAL A 127 3.56 -25.02 21.40
C VAL A 127 2.95 -24.98 20.00
N THR A 128 3.06 -23.84 19.32
CA THR A 128 2.54 -23.63 17.96
C THR A 128 3.22 -24.54 16.95
N ASP A 129 4.55 -24.64 16.99
CA ASP A 129 5.35 -25.48 16.09
C ASP A 129 5.02 -26.97 16.31
N SER A 130 4.80 -27.38 17.56
CA SER A 130 4.54 -28.78 17.89
C SER A 130 3.10 -29.22 17.62
N LEU A 131 2.11 -28.43 18.06
CA LEU A 131 0.69 -28.79 18.02
C LEU A 131 -0.05 -28.22 16.80
N GLY A 132 0.51 -27.20 16.14
CA GLY A 132 -0.06 -26.50 15.00
C GLY A 132 -0.78 -25.21 15.40
N SER A 133 -0.87 -24.25 14.47
CA SER A 133 -1.52 -22.95 14.70
C SER A 133 -3.04 -23.04 14.94
N SER A 134 -3.70 -24.08 14.43
CA SER A 134 -5.15 -24.29 14.55
C SER A 134 -5.62 -24.48 16.00
N ILE A 135 -4.72 -24.82 16.94
CA ILE A 135 -5.09 -24.94 18.36
C ILE A 135 -5.56 -23.60 18.94
N TRP A 136 -5.05 -22.49 18.41
CA TRP A 136 -5.34 -21.15 18.91
C TRP A 136 -6.70 -20.63 18.46
N GLU A 137 -7.31 -21.25 17.44
CA GLU A 137 -8.68 -20.95 17.00
C GLU A 137 -9.71 -21.45 18.03
N LYS A 138 -9.37 -22.53 18.75
CA LYS A 138 -10.19 -23.14 19.79
C LYS A 138 -9.73 -22.76 21.20
N ALA A 139 -8.84 -21.77 21.32
CA ALA A 139 -8.22 -21.43 22.58
C ALA A 139 -9.01 -20.39 23.38
N VAL A 140 -9.09 -20.59 24.69
CA VAL A 140 -9.54 -19.61 25.68
C VAL A 140 -8.34 -19.28 26.57
N VAL A 141 -7.97 -18.00 26.64
CA VAL A 141 -6.90 -17.53 27.51
C VAL A 141 -7.45 -17.45 28.93
N THR A 142 -6.90 -18.24 29.83
CA THR A 142 -7.39 -18.38 31.21
C THR A 142 -6.38 -17.78 32.17
N LEU A 143 -6.71 -16.66 32.82
CA LEU A 143 -5.82 -15.96 33.74
C LEU A 143 -6.18 -16.30 35.19
N THR A 144 -5.29 -17.02 35.88
CA THR A 144 -5.44 -17.39 37.30
C THR A 144 -4.99 -16.25 38.23
N HIS A 145 -5.25 -16.38 39.53
CA HIS A 145 -4.97 -15.32 40.52
C HIS A 145 -5.78 -14.05 40.25
N ALA A 146 -7.01 -14.20 39.75
CA ALA A 146 -7.83 -13.07 39.36
C ALA A 146 -8.30 -12.19 40.53
N ALA A 147 -8.12 -12.60 41.78
CA ALA A 147 -8.35 -11.79 42.98
C ALA A 147 -7.06 -11.14 43.54
N SER A 148 -5.94 -11.19 42.81
CA SER A 148 -4.69 -10.54 43.22
C SER A 148 -4.85 -9.02 43.35
N ALA A 149 -4.09 -8.42 44.27
CA ALA A 149 -4.03 -6.96 44.40
C ALA A 149 -3.58 -6.31 43.09
N CYS A 150 -4.29 -5.25 42.68
CA CYS A 150 -3.93 -4.51 41.48
C CYS A 150 -2.60 -3.78 41.70
N PRO A 151 -1.66 -3.82 40.73
CA PRO A 151 -0.37 -3.17 40.87
C PRO A 151 -0.48 -1.64 40.87
N GLU A 152 0.53 -1.00 41.46
CA GLU A 152 0.68 0.45 41.41
C GLU A 152 0.96 0.90 39.96
N GLY A 153 0.19 1.87 39.50
CA GLY A 153 0.38 2.52 38.21
C GLY A 153 1.60 3.44 38.20
N PRO A 154 1.96 4.01 37.03
CA PRO A 154 3.14 4.86 36.87
C PRO A 154 3.10 6.15 37.72
N VAL A 155 1.95 6.51 38.27
CA VAL A 155 1.73 7.70 39.13
C VAL A 155 1.64 7.31 40.63
N GLY A 156 1.84 6.04 40.99
CA GLY A 156 1.73 5.54 42.36
C GLY A 156 0.31 5.26 42.85
N GLU A 157 -0.71 5.42 41.99
CA GLU A 157 -2.09 5.00 42.28
C GLU A 157 -2.35 3.58 41.75
N PRO A 158 -3.10 2.72 42.47
CA PRO A 158 -3.39 1.37 42.00
C PRO A 158 -4.17 1.38 40.68
N LEU A 159 -3.73 0.56 39.72
CA LEU A 159 -4.42 0.40 38.45
C LEU A 159 -5.85 -0.12 38.67
N SER A 160 -6.79 0.32 37.83
CA SER A 160 -8.13 -0.27 37.84
C SER A 160 -8.04 -1.76 37.47
N PHE A 161 -8.91 -2.58 38.07
CA PHE A 161 -8.93 -4.02 37.81
C PHE A 161 -9.07 -4.35 36.32
N GLU A 162 -9.90 -3.61 35.59
CA GLU A 162 -10.08 -3.78 34.15
C GLU A 162 -8.82 -3.41 33.35
N ALA A 163 -8.10 -2.34 33.74
CA ALA A 163 -6.85 -1.97 33.09
C ALA A 163 -5.77 -3.03 33.33
N PHE A 164 -5.70 -3.60 34.53
CA PHE A 164 -4.76 -4.66 34.88
C PHE A 164 -4.99 -5.94 34.05
N VAL A 165 -6.25 -6.37 33.95
CA VAL A 165 -6.64 -7.51 33.09
C VAL A 165 -6.36 -7.22 31.62
N SER A 166 -6.70 -6.02 31.14
CA SER A 166 -6.45 -5.62 29.76
C SER A 166 -4.96 -5.60 29.42
N GLN A 167 -4.11 -5.15 30.34
CA GLN A 167 -2.67 -5.14 30.14
C GLN A 167 -2.11 -6.56 30.00
N ARG A 168 -2.44 -7.47 30.93
CA ARG A 168 -1.92 -8.85 30.89
C ARG A 168 -2.46 -9.62 29.68
N SER A 169 -3.76 -9.52 29.39
CA SER A 169 -4.36 -10.17 28.22
C SER A 169 -3.71 -9.72 26.91
N ASN A 170 -3.46 -8.41 26.74
CA ASN A 170 -2.78 -7.89 25.56
C ASN A 170 -1.36 -8.44 25.38
N VAL A 171 -0.61 -8.65 26.47
CA VAL A 171 0.71 -9.28 26.42
C VAL A 171 0.61 -10.72 25.91
N VAL A 172 -0.32 -11.51 26.47
CA VAL A 172 -0.54 -12.91 26.05
C VAL A 172 -1.02 -12.97 24.59
N HIS A 173 -1.98 -12.14 24.19
CA HIS A 173 -2.47 -12.10 22.81
C HIS A 173 -1.38 -11.71 21.82
N ARG A 174 -0.53 -10.72 22.14
CA ARG A 174 0.64 -10.41 21.31
C ARG A 174 1.60 -11.58 21.21
N GLY A 175 1.88 -12.25 22.33
CA GLY A 175 2.75 -13.43 22.35
C GLY A 175 2.23 -14.55 21.44
N ILE A 176 0.93 -14.86 21.52
CA ILE A 176 0.28 -15.87 20.67
C ILE A 176 0.33 -15.41 19.20
N SER A 177 -0.04 -14.17 18.92
CA SER A 177 -0.05 -13.62 17.56
C SER A 177 1.33 -13.67 16.91
N GLN A 178 2.37 -13.29 17.66
CA GLN A 178 3.76 -13.37 17.21
C GLN A 178 4.20 -14.81 17.00
N ALA A 179 3.81 -15.74 17.88
CA ALA A 179 4.18 -17.14 17.80
C ALA A 179 3.61 -17.83 16.56
N VAL A 180 2.41 -17.44 16.13
CA VAL A 180 1.77 -18.02 14.93
C VAL A 180 2.35 -17.46 13.63
N GLY A 181 2.88 -16.23 13.62
CA GLY A 181 3.56 -15.64 12.45
C GLY A 181 2.67 -15.31 11.25
N ASP A 182 1.37 -15.65 11.25
CA ASP A 182 0.42 -15.27 10.20
C ASP A 182 -0.23 -13.92 10.54
N LEU A 183 0.10 -12.87 9.77
CA LEU A 183 -0.45 -11.51 9.87
C LEU A 183 -1.99 -11.47 9.75
N ARG A 184 -2.62 -12.53 9.26
CA ARG A 184 -4.07 -12.65 9.12
C ARG A 184 -4.80 -13.04 10.42
N LEU A 185 -4.10 -13.60 11.40
CA LEU A 185 -4.66 -13.91 12.72
C LEU A 185 -4.68 -12.70 13.67
N MET A 186 -4.15 -11.55 13.24
CA MET A 186 -4.48 -10.23 13.79
C MET A 186 -5.84 -9.70 13.28
N ASN A 187 -6.74 -10.57 12.82
CA ASN A 187 -8.12 -10.16 12.59
C ASN A 187 -8.79 -9.94 13.95
N PRO A 188 -9.46 -8.79 14.20
CA PRO A 188 -10.18 -8.55 15.45
C PRO A 188 -11.23 -9.63 15.76
N SER A 189 -11.69 -10.34 14.74
CA SER A 189 -12.64 -11.46 14.84
C SER A 189 -12.06 -12.79 15.34
N MET A 190 -10.73 -12.89 15.54
CA MET A 190 -10.05 -14.09 16.07
C MET A 190 -9.27 -13.82 17.37
N ILE A 191 -9.61 -12.76 18.10
CA ILE A 191 -9.07 -12.54 19.45
C ILE A 191 -9.62 -13.65 20.36
N GLN A 192 -8.72 -14.45 20.95
CA GLN A 192 -9.12 -15.51 21.87
C GLN A 192 -9.89 -14.90 23.05
N PRO A 193 -11.03 -15.45 23.47
CA PRO A 193 -11.72 -14.96 24.65
C PRO A 193 -10.83 -15.13 25.90
N VAL A 194 -10.92 -14.16 26.80
CA VAL A 194 -10.20 -14.18 28.08
C VAL A 194 -11.17 -14.56 29.19
N ALA A 195 -10.82 -15.59 29.95
CA ALA A 195 -11.50 -16.01 31.16
C ALA A 195 -10.61 -15.72 32.38
N LEU A 196 -11.20 -15.18 33.43
CA LEU A 196 -10.54 -14.94 34.71
C LEU A 196 -10.85 -16.09 35.66
N VAL A 197 -9.88 -16.56 36.43
CA VAL A 197 -10.06 -17.69 37.35
C VAL A 197 -9.42 -17.37 38.69
N GLU A 198 -10.15 -17.63 39.77
CA GLU A 198 -9.62 -17.58 41.13
C GLU A 198 -9.79 -18.95 41.80
N ASN A 199 -8.67 -19.54 42.21
CA ASN A 199 -8.60 -20.87 42.79
C ASN A 199 -8.45 -20.85 44.31
N HIS A 200 -8.18 -19.68 44.90
CA HIS A 200 -7.95 -19.56 46.33
C HIS A 200 -9.25 -19.81 47.12
N LEU A 201 -9.17 -20.62 48.18
CA LEU A 201 -10.32 -21.00 49.02
C LEU A 201 -10.98 -19.81 49.74
N LEU A 202 -10.25 -18.70 49.92
CA LEU A 202 -10.75 -17.46 50.51
C LEU A 202 -11.42 -16.52 49.50
N CYS A 203 -11.58 -16.93 48.23
CA CYS A 203 -12.34 -16.17 47.26
C CYS A 203 -13.78 -15.99 47.77
N GLN A 204 -14.26 -14.74 47.81
CA GLN A 204 -15.58 -14.43 48.38
C GLN A 204 -16.67 -15.12 47.56
N GLY A 205 -17.47 -15.96 48.23
CA GLY A 205 -18.65 -16.57 47.64
C GLY A 205 -19.86 -15.62 47.65
N ASP A 206 -20.75 -15.77 46.68
CA ASP A 206 -22.09 -15.18 46.77
C ASP A 206 -22.93 -15.89 47.86
N ARG A 207 -24.18 -15.46 48.05
CA ARG A 207 -25.11 -16.10 49.00
C ARG A 207 -25.46 -17.55 48.65
N ASN A 208 -25.15 -17.99 47.43
CA ASN A 208 -25.39 -19.33 46.90
C ASN A 208 -24.12 -20.21 46.93
N GLY A 209 -22.98 -19.68 47.39
CA GLY A 209 -21.70 -20.38 47.45
C GLY A 209 -20.86 -20.35 46.17
N GLU A 210 -21.22 -19.51 45.18
CA GLU A 210 -20.46 -19.35 43.93
C GLU A 210 -19.30 -18.36 44.10
N PHE A 211 -18.12 -18.70 43.60
CA PHE A 211 -16.92 -17.87 43.69
C PHE A 211 -17.02 -16.58 42.84
N LEU A 212 -16.91 -15.41 43.49
CA LEU A 212 -16.97 -14.10 42.85
C LEU A 212 -15.59 -13.49 42.64
N LEU A 213 -15.40 -12.90 41.46
CA LEU A 213 -14.25 -12.07 41.15
C LEU A 213 -14.38 -10.66 41.73
N PRO A 214 -13.30 -9.86 41.80
CA PRO A 214 -13.35 -8.46 42.24
C PRO A 214 -14.34 -7.57 41.48
N ASN A 215 -14.72 -7.94 40.25
CA ASN A 215 -15.72 -7.26 39.43
C ASN A 215 -17.18 -7.71 39.71
N GLY A 216 -17.41 -8.58 40.70
CA GLY A 216 -18.72 -9.10 41.08
C GLY A 216 -19.27 -10.19 40.15
N LYS A 217 -18.47 -10.73 39.22
CA LYS A 217 -18.90 -11.80 38.30
C LYS A 217 -18.54 -13.19 38.84
N THR A 218 -19.41 -14.17 38.61
CA THR A 218 -19.17 -15.59 38.87
C THR A 218 -18.29 -16.19 37.78
N TRP A 219 -17.03 -16.48 38.10
CA TRP A 219 -16.06 -16.84 37.07
C TRP A 219 -16.27 -18.24 36.49
N ARG A 220 -16.75 -19.19 37.30
CA ARG A 220 -16.90 -20.60 36.90
C ARG A 220 -17.92 -20.77 35.78
N SER A 221 -19.11 -20.19 35.95
CA SER A 221 -20.15 -20.18 34.91
C SER A 221 -19.71 -19.39 33.67
N GLN A 222 -18.99 -18.28 33.85
CA GLN A 222 -18.45 -17.50 32.73
C GLN A 222 -17.42 -18.28 31.92
N LEU A 223 -16.49 -18.98 32.57
CA LEU A 223 -15.48 -19.82 31.89
C LEU A 223 -16.15 -20.93 31.06
N LEU A 224 -17.13 -21.63 31.65
CA LEU A 224 -17.84 -22.70 30.96
C LEU A 224 -18.68 -22.15 29.80
N LEU A 225 -19.36 -21.03 29.98
CA LEU A 225 -20.09 -20.34 28.90
C LEU A 225 -19.17 -19.99 27.72
N LEU A 226 -17.97 -19.48 27.99
CA LEU A 226 -16.97 -19.22 26.95
C LEU A 226 -16.55 -20.51 26.24
N CYS A 227 -16.29 -21.59 26.98
CA CYS A 227 -15.93 -22.88 26.39
C CYS A 227 -17.06 -23.43 25.49
N TYR A 228 -18.31 -23.38 25.96
CA TYR A 228 -19.45 -23.80 25.17
C TYR A 228 -19.63 -22.96 23.91
N SER A 229 -19.45 -21.65 24.03
CA SER A 229 -19.51 -20.73 22.89
C SER A 229 -18.45 -21.06 21.85
N VAL A 230 -17.20 -21.29 22.27
CA VAL A 230 -16.10 -21.68 21.36
C VAL A 230 -16.39 -23.02 20.70
N LYS A 231 -16.89 -24.00 21.44
CA LYS A 231 -17.28 -25.30 20.88
C LYS A 231 -18.35 -25.14 19.79
N ILE A 232 -19.47 -24.47 20.09
CA ILE A 232 -20.58 -24.25 19.16
C ILE A 232 -20.12 -23.47 17.92
N LEU A 233 -19.33 -22.41 18.12
CA LEU A 233 -18.77 -21.63 17.01
C LEU A 233 -17.86 -22.48 16.13
N SER A 234 -17.05 -23.35 16.73
CA SER A 234 -16.15 -24.24 15.98
C SER A 234 -16.93 -25.29 15.18
N GLU A 235 -18.02 -25.83 15.71
CA GLU A 235 -18.90 -26.78 15.02
C GLU A 235 -19.68 -26.10 13.88
N ALA A 236 -20.26 -24.92 14.14
CA ALA A 236 -20.95 -24.12 13.12
C ALA A 236 -20.01 -23.74 11.97
N SER A 237 -18.76 -23.39 12.28
CA SER A 237 -17.73 -23.07 11.29
C SER A 237 -17.27 -24.31 10.49
N CYS A 238 -17.41 -25.52 11.04
CA CYS A 238 -17.18 -26.76 10.30
C CYS A 238 -18.34 -27.08 9.35
N LEU A 239 -19.58 -26.79 9.74
CA LEU A 239 -20.79 -27.04 8.95
C LEU A 239 -21.01 -26.04 7.81
N SER A 240 -20.46 -24.83 7.92
CA SER A 240 -20.57 -23.77 6.91
C SER A 240 -19.59 -23.90 5.74
N LYS A 241 -18.75 -24.94 5.72
CA LYS A 241 -17.88 -25.24 4.56
C LYS A 241 -18.73 -25.93 3.47
N PRO A 242 -18.91 -25.34 2.27
CA PRO A 242 -19.56 -26.03 1.17
C PRO A 242 -18.77 -27.29 0.80
N GLN A 243 -19.50 -28.38 0.52
CA GLN A 243 -18.92 -29.61 -0.04
C GLN A 243 -18.38 -29.32 -1.44
N ASP A 244 -17.07 -29.17 -1.58
CA ASP A 244 -16.38 -29.43 -2.84
C ASP A 244 -15.85 -30.87 -2.81
N PRO A 245 -16.18 -31.70 -3.82
CA PRO A 245 -15.52 -32.97 -4.00
C PRO A 245 -14.17 -32.70 -4.69
N LEU A 246 -13.05 -32.78 -3.96
CA LEU A 246 -11.76 -33.36 -4.39
C LEU A 246 -10.60 -32.96 -3.46
N ASP A 247 -9.88 -33.99 -3.04
CA ASP A 247 -8.49 -34.06 -2.58
C ASP A 247 -8.08 -33.41 -1.24
N HIS A 248 -8.11 -34.25 -0.21
CA HIS A 248 -7.34 -34.14 1.02
C HIS A 248 -5.83 -34.22 0.74
N HIS A 249 -5.21 -33.16 0.20
CA HIS A 249 -3.76 -32.93 0.32
C HIS A 249 -3.34 -31.51 -0.13
N LYS A 250 -4.00 -30.46 0.33
CA LYS A 250 -3.43 -29.10 0.29
C LYS A 250 -3.72 -28.32 1.57
N LEU A 251 -2.65 -28.03 2.31
CA LEU A 251 -2.62 -27.05 3.38
C LEU A 251 -2.80 -25.65 2.76
N PHE A 252 -3.52 -24.78 3.47
CA PHE A 252 -3.77 -23.35 3.18
C PHE A 252 -4.90 -23.03 2.18
N SER A 253 -6.14 -23.02 2.66
CA SER A 253 -7.22 -22.26 2.02
C SER A 253 -7.24 -20.84 2.57
N SER A 254 -6.44 -19.98 1.97
CA SER A 254 -6.61 -18.53 2.08
C SER A 254 -8.00 -18.17 1.55
N GLN A 255 -8.76 -17.31 2.24
CA GLN A 255 -9.91 -16.66 1.60
C GLN A 255 -9.36 -15.83 0.42
N ILE A 256 -9.49 -16.39 -0.78
CA ILE A 256 -9.07 -15.74 -2.02
C ILE A 256 -10.11 -14.64 -2.30
N HIS A 257 -9.86 -13.44 -1.78
CA HIS A 257 -10.44 -12.26 -2.42
C HIS A 257 -9.97 -12.30 -3.88
N SER A 258 -10.93 -12.33 -4.82
CA SER A 258 -10.59 -12.30 -6.24
C SER A 258 -9.69 -11.09 -6.49
N PRO A 259 -8.51 -11.26 -7.12
CA PRO A 259 -7.60 -10.16 -7.37
C PRO A 259 -8.32 -9.03 -8.11
N PRO A 260 -8.01 -7.75 -7.83
CA PRO A 260 -8.59 -6.63 -8.57
C PRO A 260 -8.03 -6.63 -10.00
N LEU A 261 -8.60 -7.45 -10.87
CA LEU A 261 -8.20 -7.55 -12.28
C LEU A 261 -8.26 -6.21 -13.02
N PRO A 262 -9.21 -5.30 -12.75
CA PRO A 262 -9.18 -3.95 -13.32
C PRO A 262 -7.91 -3.16 -12.97
N TYR A 263 -7.34 -3.39 -11.79
CA TYR A 263 -6.10 -2.73 -11.35
C TYR A 263 -4.87 -3.27 -12.09
N PHE A 264 -4.78 -4.60 -12.27
CA PHE A 264 -3.69 -5.17 -13.07
C PHE A 264 -3.81 -4.81 -14.55
N LEU A 265 -5.04 -4.70 -15.06
CA LEU A 265 -5.31 -4.23 -16.41
C LEU A 265 -4.90 -2.76 -16.60
N SER A 266 -5.21 -1.87 -15.65
CA SER A 266 -4.81 -0.45 -15.74
C SER A 266 -3.29 -0.28 -15.66
N SER A 267 -2.62 -1.06 -14.80
CA SER A 267 -1.15 -1.09 -14.72
C SER A 267 -0.52 -1.59 -16.03
N LEU A 268 -1.11 -2.61 -16.67
CA LEU A 268 -0.68 -3.13 -17.96
C LEU A 268 -0.86 -2.09 -19.08
N LEU A 269 -2.03 -1.43 -19.15
CA LEU A 269 -2.35 -0.47 -20.22
C LEU A 269 -1.59 0.86 -20.09
N ARG A 270 -0.96 1.16 -18.95
CA ARG A 270 -0.15 2.37 -18.77
C ARG A 270 1.03 2.36 -19.75
N SER A 271 1.10 3.35 -20.63
CA SER A 271 2.24 3.49 -21.55
C SER A 271 3.48 3.99 -20.80
N ARG A 272 4.63 3.32 -20.96
CA ARG A 272 5.90 3.74 -20.34
C ARG A 272 6.96 4.01 -21.42
N PRO A 273 7.77 5.07 -21.28
CA PRO A 273 8.88 5.31 -22.21
C PRO A 273 9.98 4.27 -22.01
N HIS A 274 10.58 3.79 -23.11
CA HIS A 274 11.72 2.88 -23.05
C HIS A 274 12.95 3.62 -22.47
N PRO A 275 13.65 3.07 -21.46
CA PRO A 275 14.87 3.66 -20.92
C PRO A 275 15.93 3.85 -22.00
N LYS A 276 16.49 5.06 -22.10
CA LYS A 276 17.52 5.42 -23.10
C LYS A 276 18.87 5.60 -22.40
N LEU A 277 19.97 5.21 -23.07
CA LEU A 277 21.32 5.60 -22.67
C LEU A 277 21.46 7.14 -22.78
N PRO A 278 22.26 7.81 -21.92
CA PRO A 278 22.51 9.24 -22.01
C PRO A 278 23.00 9.67 -23.40
N ASN A 279 23.86 8.87 -24.05
CA ASN A 279 24.33 9.14 -25.43
C ASN A 279 23.26 8.95 -26.53
N ASN A 280 22.13 8.31 -26.24
CA ASN A 280 21.03 8.06 -27.19
C ASN A 280 19.75 8.85 -26.86
N GLN A 281 19.79 9.82 -25.93
CA GLN A 281 18.64 10.66 -25.59
C GLN A 281 18.05 11.40 -26.81
N GLY A 282 18.85 11.58 -27.86
CA GLY A 282 18.46 12.28 -29.07
C GLY A 282 17.93 11.42 -30.23
N ASP A 283 17.76 10.10 -30.08
CA ASP A 283 17.66 9.21 -31.24
C ASP A 283 16.21 8.85 -31.67
N GLU A 284 15.17 9.12 -30.87
CA GLU A 284 13.78 8.79 -31.27
C GLU A 284 12.81 9.97 -31.32
N ASP A 285 13.02 11.02 -30.52
CA ASP A 285 12.20 12.23 -30.63
C ASP A 285 12.75 13.19 -31.69
N ALA A 286 14.04 13.10 -32.02
CA ALA A 286 14.62 13.90 -33.10
C ALA A 286 14.32 13.30 -34.49
N ILE A 287 14.18 11.98 -34.63
CA ILE A 287 13.99 11.35 -35.95
C ILE A 287 12.55 11.51 -36.48
N LEU A 288 11.56 11.83 -35.63
CA LEU A 288 10.21 12.22 -36.10
C LEU A 288 10.10 13.72 -36.41
N GLU A 289 11.02 14.56 -35.95
CA GLU A 289 11.09 15.97 -36.33
C GLU A 289 11.90 16.21 -37.62
N ILE A 290 12.67 15.20 -38.05
CA ILE A 290 13.62 15.29 -39.17
C ILE A 290 13.26 14.25 -40.24
N GLU A 291 12.17 14.48 -40.97
CA GLU A 291 12.19 14.28 -42.42
C GLU A 291 10.94 14.89 -43.04
N LEU A 292 11.18 15.78 -44.00
CA LEU A 292 10.30 16.40 -45.00
C LEU A 292 10.18 17.92 -44.87
N GLY A 293 10.94 18.59 -45.74
CA GLY A 293 10.58 19.87 -46.33
C GLY A 293 11.62 20.96 -46.16
N ASP A 294 12.68 20.88 -46.98
CA ASP A 294 13.29 22.08 -47.54
C ASP A 294 12.18 23.02 -48.05
N SER A 295 12.06 24.17 -47.42
CA SER A 295 11.60 25.38 -48.11
C SER A 295 12.34 26.57 -47.51
N SER A 296 13.57 26.75 -47.98
CA SER A 296 14.04 28.08 -48.32
C SER A 296 12.90 28.82 -49.04
N ASN A 297 12.47 29.96 -48.48
CA ASN A 297 11.71 31.06 -49.11
C ASN A 297 10.74 31.83 -48.17
N TYR A 298 10.88 31.77 -46.84
CA TYR A 298 10.05 32.59 -45.93
C TYR A 298 10.82 33.57 -45.03
N ASP A 299 12.13 33.76 -45.23
CA ASP A 299 12.91 34.67 -44.36
C ASP A 299 12.83 36.17 -44.74
N GLU A 300 12.19 36.51 -45.87
CA GLU A 300 12.19 37.91 -46.36
C GLU A 300 11.01 38.77 -45.86
N TYR A 301 9.92 38.16 -45.36
CA TYR A 301 8.72 38.89 -44.93
C TYR A 301 8.52 38.98 -43.39
N ASP A 302 9.39 38.33 -42.59
CA ASP A 302 9.31 38.29 -41.12
C ASP A 302 10.23 39.35 -40.43
N LYS A 303 10.37 40.55 -41.03
CA LYS A 303 11.01 41.69 -40.36
C LYS A 303 9.93 42.64 -39.83
N PRO A 304 9.49 42.50 -38.56
CA PRO A 304 8.59 43.48 -37.97
C PRO A 304 9.29 44.86 -37.88
N PRO A 305 8.51 45.96 -37.83
CA PRO A 305 9.05 47.29 -37.61
C PRO A 305 9.89 47.35 -36.32
N PRO A 306 10.85 48.28 -36.21
CA PRO A 306 11.73 48.37 -35.04
C PRO A 306 10.93 48.69 -33.77
N PHE A 307 10.78 47.70 -32.90
CA PHE A 307 10.12 47.83 -31.60
C PHE A 307 11.15 48.11 -30.50
N LYS A 308 10.92 49.17 -29.71
CA LYS A 308 11.79 49.54 -28.58
C LYS A 308 11.08 49.27 -27.28
N SER A 309 11.51 48.23 -26.56
CA SER A 309 10.98 47.92 -25.23
C SER A 309 11.23 49.09 -24.26
N LEU A 310 10.16 49.56 -23.63
CA LEU A 310 10.15 50.63 -22.64
C LEU A 310 10.61 50.11 -21.27
N ARG A 311 11.34 50.92 -20.50
CA ARG A 311 11.67 50.57 -19.10
C ARG A 311 10.42 50.60 -18.23
N ARG A 312 10.42 49.87 -17.11
CA ARG A 312 9.29 49.84 -16.15
C ARG A 312 8.76 51.24 -15.80
N SER A 313 9.64 52.19 -15.54
CA SER A 313 9.30 53.59 -15.23
C SER A 313 8.64 54.39 -16.37
N GLN A 314 8.75 53.90 -17.61
CA GLN A 314 8.12 54.48 -18.80
C GLN A 314 6.79 53.78 -19.11
N VAL A 315 6.67 52.49 -18.81
CA VAL A 315 5.43 51.71 -18.93
C VAL A 315 4.37 52.20 -17.94
N ASP A 316 4.78 52.61 -16.73
CA ASP A 316 3.86 53.14 -15.71
C ASP A 316 3.30 54.53 -16.06
N LYS A 317 3.87 55.22 -17.06
CA LYS A 317 3.37 56.50 -17.57
C LYS A 317 2.36 56.35 -18.71
N LEU A 318 2.10 55.13 -19.18
CA LEU A 318 1.15 54.86 -20.27
C LEU A 318 -0.30 54.92 -19.77
N CYS A 319 -1.19 55.52 -20.56
CA CYS A 319 -2.63 55.46 -20.31
C CYS A 319 -3.14 54.00 -20.42
N LYS A 320 -4.24 53.68 -19.72
CA LYS A 320 -4.82 52.32 -19.69
C LYS A 320 -5.12 51.77 -21.09
N GLU A 321 -5.53 52.62 -22.02
CA GLU A 321 -5.82 52.27 -23.41
C GLU A 321 -4.56 51.99 -24.26
N GLN A 322 -3.43 52.60 -23.93
CA GLN A 322 -2.15 52.42 -24.64
C GLN A 322 -1.32 51.25 -24.07
N ARG A 323 -1.60 50.87 -22.83
CA ARG A 323 -0.85 49.84 -22.10
C ARG A 323 -1.13 48.43 -22.66
N LYS A 324 -2.38 48.14 -23.03
CA LYS A 324 -2.79 46.85 -23.61
C LYS A 324 -2.13 46.52 -24.96
N PRO A 325 -2.21 47.38 -25.99
CA PRO A 325 -1.55 47.11 -27.28
C PRO A 325 -0.02 47.06 -27.18
N TYR A 326 0.59 47.85 -26.29
CA TYR A 326 2.03 47.79 -26.04
C TYR A 326 2.49 46.42 -25.52
N PHE A 327 1.75 45.84 -24.56
CA PHE A 327 2.07 44.51 -24.04
C PHE A 327 1.84 43.41 -25.08
N GLU A 328 0.77 43.51 -25.88
CA GLU A 328 0.50 42.56 -26.97
C GLU A 328 1.62 42.58 -28.03
N GLU A 329 2.11 43.77 -28.42
CA GLU A 329 3.23 43.92 -29.36
C GLU A 329 4.55 43.43 -28.74
N ASN A 330 4.83 43.80 -27.48
CA ASN A 330 6.01 43.32 -26.76
C ASN A 330 6.04 41.79 -26.63
N ASP A 331 4.90 41.17 -26.33
CA ASP A 331 4.75 39.71 -26.23
C ASP A 331 4.99 39.03 -27.59
N TYR A 332 4.48 39.61 -28.68
CA TYR A 332 4.75 39.12 -30.04
C TYR A 332 6.26 39.12 -30.36
N HIS A 333 6.96 40.20 -30.00
CA HIS A 333 8.41 40.31 -30.23
C HIS A 333 9.22 39.35 -29.35
N VAL A 334 8.84 39.14 -28.09
CA VAL A 334 9.46 38.16 -27.19
C VAL A 334 9.30 36.74 -27.74
N LYS A 335 8.09 36.38 -28.21
CA LYS A 335 7.82 35.08 -28.85
C LYS A 335 8.66 34.87 -30.10
N LEU A 336 8.80 35.90 -30.95
CA LEU A 336 9.61 35.82 -32.15
C LEU A 336 11.10 35.62 -31.85
N LEU A 337 11.63 36.29 -30.81
CA LEU A 337 13.01 36.12 -30.36
C LEU A 337 13.26 34.73 -29.79
N GLN A 338 12.37 34.21 -28.94
CA GLN A 338 12.47 32.85 -28.41
C GLN A 338 12.40 31.80 -29.53
N LYS A 339 11.55 32.00 -30.54
CA LYS A 339 11.48 31.16 -31.74
C LYS A 339 12.81 31.15 -32.51
N LYS A 340 13.47 32.32 -32.66
CA LYS A 340 14.78 32.41 -33.32
C LYS A 340 15.88 31.75 -32.51
N GLN A 341 15.91 31.96 -31.19
CA GLN A 341 16.85 31.29 -30.28
C GLN A 341 16.72 29.77 -30.37
N TRP A 342 15.49 29.25 -30.22
CA TRP A 342 15.25 27.81 -30.28
C TRP A 342 15.66 27.18 -31.63
N ARG A 343 15.39 27.86 -32.75
CA ARG A 343 15.83 27.38 -34.08
C ARG A 343 17.35 27.33 -34.20
N ASN A 344 18.04 28.32 -33.65
CA ASN A 344 19.50 28.35 -33.63
C ASN A 344 20.06 27.24 -32.74
N ASP A 345 19.49 27.04 -31.55
CA ASP A 345 19.92 25.99 -30.61
C ASP A 345 19.73 24.60 -31.23
N VAL A 346 18.58 24.36 -31.89
CA VAL A 346 18.32 23.11 -32.63
C VAL A 346 19.32 22.94 -33.78
N LYS A 347 19.63 24.01 -34.52
CA LYS A 347 20.60 23.95 -35.62
C LYS A 347 22.01 23.61 -35.11
N ILE A 348 22.45 24.24 -34.02
CA ILE A 348 23.72 23.94 -33.35
C ILE A 348 23.76 22.47 -32.91
N LEU A 349 22.67 21.98 -32.30
CA LEU A 349 22.57 20.59 -31.81
C LEU A 349 22.54 19.56 -32.96
N MET A 350 22.02 19.91 -34.13
CA MET A 350 22.12 19.07 -35.33
C MET A 350 23.51 19.08 -35.96
N GLU A 351 24.18 20.22 -35.98
CA GLU A 351 25.55 20.35 -36.49
C GLU A 351 26.56 19.60 -35.62
N THR A 352 26.40 19.60 -34.28
CA THR A 352 27.23 18.80 -33.38
C THR A 352 27.01 17.29 -33.57
N LYS A 353 25.75 16.84 -33.70
CA LYS A 353 25.43 15.42 -34.01
C LYS A 353 25.92 14.95 -35.37
N LYS A 354 25.92 15.85 -36.37
CA LYS A 354 26.45 15.54 -37.71
C LYS A 354 27.98 15.37 -37.66
N LYS A 355 28.67 16.23 -36.90
CA LYS A 355 30.12 16.11 -36.65
C LYS A 355 30.50 14.86 -35.85
N GLU A 356 29.67 14.43 -34.89
CA GLU A 356 29.87 13.14 -34.19
C GLU A 356 29.69 11.92 -35.10
N LYS A 357 28.77 11.98 -36.08
CA LYS A 357 28.57 10.89 -37.06
C LYS A 357 29.66 10.83 -38.13
N ASP A 358 30.20 11.98 -38.53
CA ASP A 358 31.23 12.07 -39.58
C ASP A 358 32.66 11.88 -39.03
N GLY A 359 32.84 11.74 -37.70
CA GLY A 359 34.13 11.64 -37.02
C GLY A 359 34.64 10.23 -36.71
N ASP A 360 33.94 9.16 -37.10
CA ASP A 360 34.38 7.77 -36.89
C ASP A 360 35.22 7.28 -38.08
N GLY A 361 36.40 7.89 -38.26
CA GLY A 361 37.29 7.59 -39.38
C GLY A 361 38.57 8.42 -39.41
N ASN A 362 39.46 8.20 -38.43
CA ASN A 362 40.93 8.18 -38.52
C ASN A 362 41.54 8.66 -37.19
N ASP A 363 42.19 7.73 -36.48
CA ASP A 363 43.25 8.05 -35.52
C ASP A 363 44.48 8.56 -36.29
N ASP A 364 45.05 9.69 -35.85
CA ASP A 364 46.51 9.89 -35.73
C ASP A 364 46.82 11.27 -35.08
N ASP A 365 47.29 11.18 -33.84
CA ASP A 365 48.41 11.88 -33.17
C ASP A 365 48.54 13.43 -33.05
N VAL A 366 49.05 13.77 -31.85
CA VAL A 366 49.72 14.98 -31.33
C VAL A 366 48.89 16.22 -30.98
N GLY A 367 48.94 16.55 -29.67
CA GLY A 367 48.93 17.95 -29.22
C GLY A 367 48.54 18.18 -27.77
N ASP A 368 49.43 17.87 -26.83
CA ASP A 368 49.40 18.40 -25.45
C ASP A 368 49.15 19.92 -25.47
N ASN A 369 48.12 20.39 -24.76
CA ASN A 369 48.19 21.63 -24.00
C ASN A 369 47.13 21.69 -22.90
N ALA A 370 47.62 22.10 -21.74
CA ALA A 370 46.96 22.13 -20.45
C ALA A 370 45.81 23.14 -20.35
N ASN A 371 44.83 22.75 -19.52
CA ASN A 371 43.99 23.59 -18.66
C ASN A 371 43.12 24.67 -19.32
N VAL A 372 41.86 24.32 -19.58
CA VAL A 372 40.71 25.07 -19.06
C VAL A 372 39.65 24.02 -18.64
N GLU A 373 39.36 23.92 -17.35
CA GLU A 373 38.11 23.32 -16.88
C GLU A 373 36.97 24.22 -17.36
N GLU A 374 36.51 24.04 -18.59
CA GLU A 374 35.20 24.52 -19.03
C GLU A 374 34.17 23.48 -18.59
N VAL A 375 33.50 23.80 -17.49
CA VAL A 375 32.32 23.12 -17.00
C VAL A 375 31.25 23.15 -18.10
N ASP A 376 30.93 21.99 -18.68
CA ASP A 376 29.81 21.80 -19.60
C ASP A 376 28.50 22.38 -19.00
N PRO A 377 27.83 23.34 -19.65
CA PRO A 377 26.62 23.96 -19.13
C PRO A 377 25.35 23.21 -19.56
N THR A 378 25.35 21.87 -19.58
CA THR A 378 24.22 21.09 -20.12
C THR A 378 23.46 20.22 -19.11
N THR A 379 23.69 20.40 -17.81
CA THR A 379 22.75 19.91 -16.80
C THR A 379 22.30 21.06 -15.93
N ILE A 380 21.45 21.94 -16.46
CA ILE A 380 20.58 22.75 -15.60
C ILE A 380 19.58 21.76 -15.00
N SER A 381 19.93 21.17 -13.85
CA SER A 381 18.94 20.53 -12.99
C SER A 381 17.88 21.59 -12.70
N VAL A 382 16.65 21.35 -13.17
CA VAL A 382 15.52 22.20 -12.82
C VAL A 382 15.45 22.19 -11.30
N PRO A 383 15.64 23.34 -10.61
CA PRO A 383 15.59 23.38 -9.17
C PRO A 383 14.24 22.85 -8.70
N LEU A 384 14.26 21.96 -7.72
CA LEU A 384 13.05 21.47 -7.06
C LEU A 384 12.15 22.64 -6.64
N PRO A 385 10.82 22.53 -6.78
CA PRO A 385 9.89 23.45 -6.16
C PRO A 385 10.22 23.59 -4.67
N GLU A 386 10.36 24.83 -4.20
CA GLU A 386 10.74 25.15 -2.84
C GLU A 386 9.75 24.52 -1.83
N MET A 387 10.29 23.88 -0.79
CA MET A 387 9.50 23.18 0.23
C MET A 387 8.69 24.21 1.04
N VAL A 388 7.37 24.21 0.87
CA VAL A 388 6.47 25.03 1.69
C VAL A 388 6.18 24.28 2.98
N LEU A 389 6.87 24.66 4.06
CA LEU A 389 6.55 24.18 5.41
C LEU A 389 5.15 24.67 5.84
N PRO A 390 4.39 23.90 6.64
CA PRO A 390 3.17 24.39 7.25
C PRO A 390 3.49 25.58 8.17
N PRO A 391 2.61 26.60 8.25
CA PRO A 391 2.81 27.75 9.13
C PRO A 391 2.79 27.30 10.60
N SER A 392 3.90 27.47 11.33
CA SER A 392 3.99 27.15 12.76
C SER A 392 3.57 28.32 13.63
N PHE A 393 2.86 28.07 14.74
CA PHE A 393 2.39 29.14 15.65
C PHE A 393 3.42 29.61 16.68
N ASN A 394 4.61 29.00 16.71
CA ASN A 394 5.67 29.32 17.67
C ASN A 394 6.69 30.33 17.09
N GLY A 395 6.96 31.41 17.82
CA GLY A 395 7.85 32.51 17.41
C GLY A 395 9.36 32.24 17.53
N ASP A 396 9.76 31.07 18.04
CA ASP A 396 11.16 30.76 18.39
C ASP A 396 11.72 29.59 17.58
N ASN A 397 11.79 29.69 16.25
CA ASN A 397 12.55 28.71 15.47
C ASN A 397 13.47 29.40 14.44
N PRO A 398 14.80 29.38 14.61
CA PRO A 398 15.70 29.80 13.55
C PRO A 398 15.62 28.75 12.43
N THR A 399 14.98 29.10 11.32
CA THR A 399 14.87 28.25 10.11
C THR A 399 16.25 28.05 9.47
N TYR A 400 17.03 27.11 10.00
CA TYR A 400 18.17 26.55 9.27
C TYR A 400 17.64 25.55 8.24
N LEU A 401 17.52 26.01 6.99
CA LEU A 401 17.19 25.17 5.85
C LEU A 401 18.45 24.41 5.40
N TYR A 402 18.56 23.15 5.79
CA TYR A 402 19.57 22.27 5.21
C TYR A 402 19.13 21.93 3.79
N ARG A 403 19.75 22.59 2.81
CA ARG A 403 19.60 22.21 1.40
C ARG A 403 20.25 20.84 1.22
N PHE A 404 19.51 19.91 0.62
CA PHE A 404 20.11 18.67 0.14
C PHE A 404 21.18 19.05 -0.89
N SER A 405 22.43 18.65 -0.65
CA SER A 405 23.48 18.79 -1.67
C SER A 405 23.13 17.83 -2.79
N GLU A 406 22.66 18.37 -3.91
CA GLU A 406 22.46 17.60 -5.14
C GLU A 406 23.83 17.08 -5.57
N SER A 407 24.18 15.89 -5.09
CA SER A 407 25.41 15.22 -5.52
C SER A 407 25.29 15.02 -7.02
N ALA A 408 26.33 15.35 -7.79
CA ALA A 408 26.44 15.06 -9.23
C ALA A 408 26.42 13.55 -9.57
N SER A 409 25.98 12.70 -8.64
CA SER A 409 25.88 11.26 -8.80
C SER A 409 24.54 10.88 -9.44
N GLN A 410 24.56 9.86 -10.29
CA GLN A 410 23.39 9.33 -11.03
C GLN A 410 22.28 8.72 -10.14
N LEU A 411 22.42 8.80 -8.81
CA LEU A 411 21.49 8.27 -7.82
C LEU A 411 20.73 9.42 -7.18
N LEU A 412 19.44 9.49 -7.46
CA LEU A 412 18.57 10.58 -7.03
C LEU A 412 17.69 10.09 -5.87
N THR A 413 18.06 10.47 -4.65
CA THR A 413 17.30 10.14 -3.44
C THR A 413 16.42 11.33 -3.07
N ARG A 414 15.09 11.12 -3.02
CA ARG A 414 14.09 12.14 -2.68
C ARG A 414 13.28 11.68 -1.47
N PRO A 415 13.07 12.53 -0.45
CA PRO A 415 12.07 12.21 0.56
C PRO A 415 10.64 12.29 -0.03
N VAL A 416 9.73 11.45 0.46
CA VAL A 416 8.30 11.50 0.14
C VAL A 416 7.61 12.30 1.24
N LEU A 417 6.98 13.41 0.86
CA LEU A 417 6.30 14.32 1.77
C LEU A 417 4.84 13.91 1.95
N ASP A 418 4.36 13.92 3.19
CA ASP A 418 2.94 13.95 3.51
C ASP A 418 2.41 15.40 3.40
N SER A 419 1.20 15.53 2.88
CA SER A 419 0.51 16.82 2.74
C SER A 419 -0.27 17.22 4.00
N GLN A 420 -0.44 16.31 4.97
CA GLN A 420 -1.25 16.49 6.20
C GLN A 420 -0.39 16.56 7.47
N VAL A 421 0.62 17.43 7.46
CA VAL A 421 1.59 17.57 8.55
C VAL A 421 1.04 18.46 9.67
N TRP A 422 1.24 18.07 10.93
CA TRP A 422 0.90 18.86 12.12
C TRP A 422 2.04 19.81 12.51
N ASP A 423 1.75 20.83 13.34
CA ASP A 423 2.77 21.75 13.85
C ASP A 423 3.87 20.94 14.58
N HIS A 424 5.14 21.17 14.24
CA HIS A 424 6.35 20.42 14.66
C HIS A 424 6.61 19.04 14.03
N ASP A 425 5.76 18.55 13.10
CA ASP A 425 6.11 17.37 12.30
C ASP A 425 6.89 17.79 11.04
N ILE A 426 7.89 16.98 10.67
CA ILE A 426 8.74 17.22 9.47
C ILE A 426 8.05 16.68 8.20
N GLY A 427 6.97 15.88 8.34
CA GLY A 427 6.14 15.42 7.23
C GLY A 427 6.79 14.40 6.30
N TYR A 428 7.87 13.73 6.72
CA TYR A 428 8.52 12.69 5.92
C TYR A 428 7.89 11.32 6.21
N ASP A 429 7.07 10.85 5.27
CA ASP A 429 6.41 9.55 5.35
C ASP A 429 7.10 8.48 4.51
N GLY A 430 8.17 8.83 3.79
CA GLY A 430 8.90 7.85 2.99
C GLY A 430 10.16 8.36 2.31
N VAL A 431 10.80 7.45 1.59
CA VAL A 431 11.99 7.67 0.78
C VAL A 431 11.75 7.12 -0.62
N SER A 432 12.02 7.94 -1.63
CA SER A 432 12.10 7.57 -3.03
C SER A 432 13.56 7.57 -3.48
N LEU A 433 13.96 6.54 -4.22
CA LEU A 433 15.30 6.33 -4.73
C LEU A 433 15.19 6.03 -6.22
N GLU A 434 15.64 6.93 -7.06
CA GLU A 434 15.64 6.77 -8.52
C GLU A 434 17.08 6.67 -9.04
N ARG A 435 17.35 5.69 -9.91
CA ARG A 435 18.64 5.57 -10.59
C ARG A 435 18.44 5.12 -12.03
N SER A 436 19.10 5.80 -12.95
CA SER A 436 19.34 5.31 -14.30
C SER A 436 20.77 4.76 -14.37
N LEU A 437 20.94 3.55 -14.89
CA LEU A 437 22.19 2.78 -14.85
C LEU A 437 22.41 2.09 -16.20
N ALA A 438 23.64 2.10 -16.72
CA ALA A 438 24.03 1.17 -17.78
C ALA A 438 24.45 -0.18 -17.17
N ILE A 439 23.63 -1.21 -17.32
CA ILE A 439 23.91 -2.57 -16.85
C ILE A 439 24.89 -3.23 -17.82
N ALA A 440 26.00 -3.75 -17.27
CA ALA A 440 27.13 -4.31 -18.02
C ALA A 440 27.79 -3.34 -19.01
N GLY A 441 27.50 -2.03 -18.98
CA GLY A 441 28.08 -1.03 -19.87
C GLY A 441 27.38 -0.86 -21.23
N TYR A 442 26.36 -1.67 -21.53
CA TYR A 442 25.71 -1.66 -22.87
C TYR A 442 24.18 -1.63 -22.81
N LEU A 443 23.57 -2.12 -21.73
CA LEU A 443 22.11 -2.20 -21.60
C LEU A 443 21.60 -1.07 -20.69
N PRO A 444 20.87 -0.07 -21.20
CA PRO A 444 20.24 0.92 -20.35
C PRO A 444 19.21 0.26 -19.45
N GLY A 445 19.35 0.45 -18.14
CA GLY A 445 18.38 0.08 -17.13
C GLY A 445 18.04 1.26 -16.24
N ALA A 446 16.88 1.20 -15.62
CA ALA A 446 16.47 2.17 -14.62
C ALA A 446 15.73 1.44 -13.50
N PHE A 447 15.98 1.85 -12.26
CA PHE A 447 15.18 1.41 -11.12
C PHE A 447 14.72 2.61 -10.29
N ALA A 448 13.49 2.53 -9.80
CA ALA A 448 12.90 3.45 -8.86
C ALA A 448 12.35 2.65 -7.68
N VAL A 449 12.75 3.01 -6.46
CA VAL A 449 12.27 2.40 -5.22
C VAL A 449 11.63 3.47 -4.38
N GLN A 450 10.34 3.34 -4.10
CA GLN A 450 9.63 4.21 -3.18
C GLN A 450 9.12 3.38 -2.00
N ILE A 451 9.54 3.74 -0.80
CA ILE A 451 9.10 3.13 0.45
C ILE A 451 8.41 4.20 1.25
N THR A 452 7.17 3.93 1.65
CA THR A 452 6.37 4.82 2.49
C THR A 452 5.86 4.03 3.70
N LYS A 453 5.92 4.65 4.88
CA LYS A 453 5.54 4.02 6.15
C LYS A 453 4.72 5.02 6.97
N ASP A 454 3.42 4.78 7.02
CA ASP A 454 2.49 5.43 7.95
C ASP A 454 2.39 4.61 9.26
N LYS A 455 1.78 5.18 10.30
CA LYS A 455 1.46 4.52 11.59
C LYS A 455 0.66 3.22 11.41
N ARG A 456 -0.11 3.10 10.32
CA ARG A 456 -1.00 1.95 10.06
C ARG A 456 -0.60 1.11 8.85
N GLU A 457 0.09 1.69 7.87
CA GLU A 457 0.35 1.05 6.59
C GLU A 457 1.81 1.17 6.16
N PHE A 458 2.35 0.10 5.59
CA PHE A 458 3.69 0.07 5.02
C PHE A 458 3.57 -0.28 3.54
N ASN A 459 3.92 0.68 2.69
CA ASN A 459 3.76 0.58 1.24
C ASN A 459 5.13 0.64 0.57
N VAL A 460 5.43 -0.42 -0.19
CA VAL A 460 6.62 -0.54 -1.03
C VAL A 460 6.22 -0.54 -2.49
N HIS A 461 6.91 0.28 -3.27
CA HIS A 461 6.86 0.31 -4.73
C HIS A 461 8.29 0.20 -5.30
N LEU A 462 8.53 -0.81 -6.11
CA LEU A 462 9.75 -0.99 -6.90
C LEU A 462 9.33 -1.01 -8.37
N ASP A 463 9.97 -0.21 -9.20
CA ASP A 463 9.87 -0.27 -10.66
C ASP A 463 11.29 -0.45 -11.20
N SER A 464 11.60 -1.60 -11.76
CA SER A 464 12.91 -1.89 -12.37
C SER A 464 12.71 -2.26 -13.82
N SER A 465 13.51 -1.70 -14.72
CA SER A 465 13.42 -1.99 -16.14
C SER A 465 14.79 -2.04 -16.78
N VAL A 466 14.94 -2.93 -17.76
CA VAL A 466 16.16 -3.13 -18.55
C VAL A 466 15.77 -3.14 -20.01
N HIS A 467 16.46 -2.35 -20.81
CA HIS A 467 16.21 -2.19 -22.24
C HIS A 467 17.35 -2.82 -23.06
N SER A 468 16.97 -3.56 -24.10
CA SER A 468 17.88 -4.09 -25.11
C SER A 468 17.41 -3.68 -26.51
N LYS A 469 18.30 -3.06 -27.29
CA LYS A 469 18.06 -2.71 -28.69
C LYS A 469 18.50 -3.89 -29.56
N HIS A 470 17.64 -4.37 -30.44
CA HIS A 470 18.01 -5.40 -31.41
C HIS A 470 18.60 -4.74 -32.67
N ARG A 471 19.30 -5.49 -33.54
CA ARG A 471 20.03 -4.99 -34.73
C ARG A 471 19.11 -4.53 -35.89
N GLY A 472 17.96 -3.91 -35.57
CA GLY A 472 16.97 -3.29 -36.45
C GLY A 472 16.18 -2.20 -35.70
N ASN A 473 15.11 -1.65 -36.28
CA ASN A 473 14.27 -0.64 -35.61
C ASN A 473 13.34 -1.24 -34.52
N GLY A 474 13.84 -2.21 -33.75
CA GLY A 474 13.09 -2.89 -32.69
C GLY A 474 13.85 -2.89 -31.37
N SER A 475 13.12 -2.76 -30.27
CA SER A 475 13.65 -2.79 -28.92
C SER A 475 12.80 -3.66 -27.99
N THR A 476 13.43 -4.33 -27.05
CA THR A 476 12.76 -5.14 -26.03
C THR A 476 13.11 -4.61 -24.65
N VAL A 477 12.10 -4.47 -23.79
CA VAL A 477 12.21 -4.06 -22.40
C VAL A 477 11.75 -5.20 -21.51
N LEU A 478 12.58 -5.56 -20.54
CA LEU A 478 12.24 -6.45 -19.45
C LEU A 478 12.03 -5.59 -18.20
N GLY A 479 10.83 -5.62 -17.63
CA GLY A 479 10.45 -4.93 -16.41
C GLY A 479 10.17 -5.88 -15.26
N PHE A 480 10.54 -5.49 -14.05
CA PHE A 480 10.21 -6.17 -12.82
C PHE A 480 9.74 -5.15 -11.78
N ASP A 481 8.46 -5.23 -11.41
CA ASP A 481 7.85 -4.31 -10.47
C ASP A 481 7.41 -5.05 -9.21
N ILE A 482 7.57 -4.41 -8.05
CA ILE A 482 6.97 -4.85 -6.80
C ILE A 482 6.02 -3.75 -6.35
N GLN A 483 4.79 -4.10 -6.00
CA GLN A 483 3.84 -3.12 -5.50
C GLN A 483 3.01 -3.69 -4.36
N THR A 484 2.77 -2.87 -3.35
CA THR A 484 1.86 -3.22 -2.25
C THR A 484 0.41 -3.05 -2.71
N VAL A 485 -0.37 -4.12 -2.68
CA VAL A 485 -1.80 -4.14 -3.02
C VAL A 485 -2.57 -4.65 -1.80
N GLY A 486 -3.14 -3.71 -1.04
CA GLY A 486 -3.72 -4.00 0.27
C GLY A 486 -2.64 -4.38 1.27
N LYS A 487 -2.73 -5.57 1.89
CA LYS A 487 -1.74 -6.09 2.85
C LYS A 487 -0.70 -7.03 2.24
N GLN A 488 -0.72 -7.22 0.92
CA GLN A 488 0.14 -8.19 0.21
C GLN A 488 0.99 -7.51 -0.86
N LEU A 489 2.11 -8.13 -1.20
CA LEU A 489 2.98 -7.69 -2.29
C LEU A 489 2.58 -8.40 -3.59
N ALA A 490 2.42 -7.62 -4.66
CA ALA A 490 2.30 -8.10 -6.02
C ALA A 490 3.65 -7.98 -6.72
N TYR A 491 4.10 -9.07 -7.33
CA TYR A 491 5.32 -9.12 -8.14
C TYR A 491 4.92 -9.18 -9.61
N VAL A 492 5.28 -8.17 -10.40
CA VAL A 492 4.92 -8.07 -11.80
C VAL A 492 6.16 -8.22 -12.65
N LEU A 493 6.25 -9.30 -13.41
CA LEU A 493 7.23 -9.49 -14.47
C LEU A 493 6.63 -9.03 -15.79
N ARG A 494 7.32 -8.17 -16.54
CA ARG A 494 6.81 -7.55 -17.77
C ARG A 494 7.83 -7.66 -18.88
N THR A 495 7.39 -7.96 -20.09
CA THR A 495 8.22 -7.97 -21.28
C THR A 495 7.49 -7.21 -22.37
N GLU A 496 8.06 -6.10 -22.84
CA GLU A 496 7.49 -5.27 -23.91
C GLU A 496 8.47 -5.22 -25.08
N THR A 497 8.02 -5.61 -26.27
CA THR A 497 8.80 -5.52 -27.51
C THR A 497 8.15 -4.49 -28.42
N ARG A 498 8.91 -3.47 -28.78
CA ARG A 498 8.52 -2.42 -29.72
C ARG A 498 9.15 -2.70 -31.08
N LEU A 499 8.33 -2.63 -32.12
CA LEU A 499 8.69 -2.83 -33.52
C LEU A 499 8.24 -1.60 -34.32
N ARG A 500 9.16 -1.05 -35.11
CA ARG A 500 8.83 0.03 -36.05
C ARG A 500 8.67 -0.56 -37.45
N ASN A 501 7.44 -0.66 -37.93
CA ASN A 501 7.15 -1.22 -39.25
C ASN A 501 7.24 -0.17 -40.38
N PHE A 502 6.90 1.09 -40.11
CA PHE A 502 6.97 2.20 -41.07
C PHE A 502 7.62 3.44 -40.44
N ASN A 503 8.06 4.42 -41.24
CA ASN A 503 8.62 5.68 -40.70
C ASN A 503 7.65 6.43 -39.78
N ILE A 504 6.34 6.16 -39.91
CA ILE A 504 5.22 6.86 -39.25
C ILE A 504 4.58 6.05 -38.11
N ASN A 505 4.75 4.71 -38.08
CA ASN A 505 4.06 3.82 -37.13
C ASN A 505 5.03 3.01 -36.26
N GLY A 506 4.78 2.99 -34.96
CA GLY A 506 5.43 2.12 -34.00
C GLY A 506 4.43 1.26 -33.21
N THR A 507 4.57 -0.05 -33.34
CA THR A 507 3.74 -1.04 -32.65
C THR A 507 4.52 -1.66 -31.48
N THR A 508 3.93 -1.70 -30.29
CA THR A 508 4.47 -2.33 -29.10
C THR A 508 3.58 -3.49 -28.67
N VAL A 509 4.19 -4.65 -28.43
CA VAL A 509 3.52 -5.85 -27.91
C VAL A 509 4.09 -6.15 -26.53
N GLY A 510 3.22 -6.27 -25.54
CA GLY A 510 3.58 -6.52 -24.15
C GLY A 510 2.98 -7.81 -23.61
N LEU A 511 3.77 -8.55 -22.84
CA LEU A 511 3.32 -9.66 -22.00
C LEU A 511 3.63 -9.30 -20.54
N SER A 512 2.72 -9.63 -19.63
CA SER A 512 2.94 -9.48 -18.19
C SER A 512 2.50 -10.72 -17.42
N GLY A 513 3.26 -11.06 -16.38
CA GLY A 513 2.92 -12.07 -15.39
C GLY A 513 2.95 -11.43 -14.02
N THR A 514 1.79 -11.38 -13.36
CA THR A 514 1.66 -10.84 -12.00
C THR A 514 1.42 -11.97 -11.02
N PHE A 515 2.32 -12.13 -10.05
CA PHE A 515 2.15 -13.02 -8.92
C PHE A 515 1.60 -12.22 -7.73
N PHE A 516 0.43 -12.61 -7.24
CA PHE A 516 -0.23 -12.02 -6.08
C PHE A 516 -0.66 -13.12 -5.12
N GLY A 517 0.10 -13.32 -4.04
CA GLY A 517 -0.09 -14.46 -3.14
C GLY A 517 0.09 -15.79 -3.87
N GLU A 518 -0.94 -16.64 -3.87
CA GLU A 518 -0.98 -17.92 -4.59
C GLU A 518 -1.54 -17.79 -6.02
N ASN A 519 -2.00 -16.61 -6.40
CA ASN A 519 -2.66 -16.38 -7.68
C ASN A 519 -1.67 -15.81 -8.70
N MET A 520 -1.71 -16.34 -9.92
CA MET A 520 -0.95 -15.81 -11.05
C MET A 520 -1.92 -15.22 -12.08
N ALA A 521 -1.80 -13.92 -12.31
CA ALA A 521 -2.48 -13.23 -13.41
C ALA A 521 -1.53 -13.12 -14.60
N THR A 522 -2.06 -13.35 -15.80
CA THR A 522 -1.31 -13.21 -17.06
C THR A 522 -1.97 -12.15 -17.90
N GLY A 523 -1.17 -11.26 -18.48
CA GLY A 523 -1.62 -10.12 -19.25
C GLY A 523 -0.98 -10.06 -20.62
N VAL A 524 -1.76 -9.64 -21.61
CA VAL A 524 -1.27 -9.34 -22.96
C VAL A 524 -1.71 -7.94 -23.33
N LYS A 525 -0.82 -7.16 -23.93
CA LYS A 525 -1.05 -5.80 -24.40
C LYS A 525 -0.56 -5.64 -25.82
N ILE A 526 -1.28 -4.84 -26.59
CA ILE A 526 -0.83 -4.27 -27.84
C ILE A 526 -1.04 -2.75 -27.78
N GLU A 527 -0.06 -2.00 -28.23
CA GLU A 527 -0.11 -0.54 -28.33
C GLU A 527 0.40 -0.16 -29.72
N ASP A 528 -0.32 0.72 -30.41
CA ASP A 528 0.06 1.23 -31.72
C ASP A 528 0.05 2.76 -31.69
N ARG A 529 1.13 3.38 -32.19
CA ARG A 529 1.31 4.83 -32.20
C ARG A 529 1.58 5.32 -33.62
N ILE A 530 0.67 6.16 -34.10
CA ILE A 530 0.70 6.74 -35.44
C ILE A 530 0.89 8.25 -35.31
N SER A 531 1.98 8.77 -35.87
CA SER A 531 2.28 10.20 -35.89
C SER A 531 1.90 10.82 -37.24
N ILE A 532 0.79 11.55 -37.31
CA ILE A 532 0.30 12.16 -38.56
C ILE A 532 0.80 13.62 -38.62
N GLY A 533 1.86 13.83 -39.39
CA GLY A 533 2.52 15.15 -39.50
C GLY A 533 3.18 15.59 -38.18
N LYS A 534 3.37 16.91 -38.00
CA LYS A 534 4.04 17.49 -36.81
C LYS A 534 3.11 17.71 -35.61
N ARG A 535 1.79 17.61 -35.82
CA ARG A 535 0.77 18.13 -34.89
C ARG A 535 -0.12 17.07 -34.27
N LEU A 536 -0.33 15.94 -34.93
CA LEU A 536 -1.31 14.94 -34.49
C LEU A 536 -0.60 13.61 -34.20
N VAL A 537 -0.76 13.12 -32.98
CA VAL A 537 -0.32 11.78 -32.59
C VAL A 537 -1.54 10.99 -32.12
N LEU A 538 -1.82 9.89 -32.81
CA LEU A 538 -2.83 8.92 -32.43
C LEU A 538 -2.13 7.75 -31.73
N ALA A 539 -2.56 7.41 -30.52
CA ALA A 539 -2.08 6.25 -29.78
C ALA A 539 -3.26 5.39 -29.36
N GLY A 540 -3.31 4.14 -29.82
CA GLY A 540 -4.29 3.16 -29.37
C GLY A 540 -3.60 2.06 -28.59
N ASN A 541 -4.13 1.67 -27.44
CA ASN A 541 -3.69 0.47 -26.73
C ASN A 541 -4.88 -0.40 -26.35
N ALA A 542 -4.65 -1.71 -26.32
CA ALA A 542 -5.63 -2.70 -25.93
C ALA A 542 -4.92 -3.83 -25.19
N GLY A 543 -5.63 -4.45 -24.26
CA GLY A 543 -5.07 -5.53 -23.47
C GLY A 543 -6.11 -6.35 -22.75
N ALA A 544 -5.68 -7.54 -22.34
CA ALA A 544 -6.49 -8.46 -21.57
C ALA A 544 -5.63 -9.02 -20.43
N VAL A 545 -6.24 -9.16 -19.24
CA VAL A 545 -5.62 -9.81 -18.08
C VAL A 545 -6.52 -10.94 -17.61
N ALA A 546 -5.96 -12.13 -17.49
CA ALA A 546 -6.64 -13.34 -17.07
C ALA A 546 -6.06 -13.88 -15.76
N CYS A 547 -6.92 -14.26 -14.82
CA CYS A 547 -6.54 -14.94 -13.58
C CYS A 547 -7.66 -15.88 -13.15
N GLN A 548 -7.33 -17.13 -12.81
CA GLN A 548 -8.27 -18.13 -12.25
C GLN A 548 -9.63 -18.21 -12.99
N GLY A 549 -9.61 -18.21 -14.33
CA GLY A 549 -10.83 -18.33 -15.15
C GLY A 549 -11.63 -17.03 -15.34
N GLN A 550 -11.24 -15.91 -14.74
CA GLN A 550 -11.82 -14.58 -15.00
C GLN A 550 -10.90 -13.77 -15.91
N VAL A 551 -11.48 -13.00 -16.84
CA VAL A 551 -10.76 -12.14 -17.78
C VAL A 551 -11.29 -10.71 -17.69
N ALA A 552 -10.38 -9.74 -17.63
CA ALA A 552 -10.66 -8.33 -17.80
C ALA A 552 -10.08 -7.86 -19.14
N TYR A 553 -10.86 -7.10 -19.90
CA TYR A 553 -10.44 -6.48 -21.15
C TYR A 553 -10.41 -4.98 -20.99
N GLY A 554 -9.45 -4.31 -21.63
CA GLY A 554 -9.46 -2.86 -21.70
C GLY A 554 -8.81 -2.33 -22.95
N ALA A 555 -9.23 -1.15 -23.36
CA ALA A 555 -8.69 -0.44 -24.51
C ALA A 555 -8.71 1.06 -24.25
N ASN A 556 -7.61 1.75 -24.56
CA ASN A 556 -7.54 3.20 -24.51
C ASN A 556 -7.15 3.75 -25.89
N ILE A 557 -7.80 4.84 -26.28
CA ILE A 557 -7.48 5.60 -27.49
C ILE A 557 -7.16 7.01 -27.04
N GLU A 558 -5.96 7.48 -27.33
CA GLU A 558 -5.50 8.83 -27.07
C GLU A 558 -5.20 9.56 -28.38
N ILE A 559 -5.76 10.76 -28.51
CA ILE A 559 -5.48 11.69 -29.60
C ILE A 559 -4.76 12.89 -28.98
N ARG A 560 -3.51 13.12 -29.39
CA ARG A 560 -2.71 14.24 -28.92
C ARG A 560 -2.53 15.23 -30.06
N LEU A 561 -3.02 16.44 -29.86
CA LEU A 561 -2.80 17.61 -30.70
C LEU A 561 -1.73 18.48 -30.05
N LYS A 562 -0.61 18.67 -30.75
CA LYS A 562 0.54 19.47 -30.35
C LYS A 562 0.72 20.62 -31.34
N ASP A 563 0.95 21.84 -30.85
CA ASP A 563 1.32 22.97 -31.72
C ASP A 563 2.83 23.02 -31.99
N ASN A 564 3.22 23.70 -33.06
CA ASN A 564 4.58 23.68 -33.63
C ASN A 564 5.63 24.46 -32.80
N PHE A 565 5.25 25.12 -31.69
CA PHE A 565 6.15 25.97 -30.91
C PHE A 565 6.26 25.50 -29.45
N PRO A 566 7.48 25.36 -28.90
CA PRO A 566 7.68 24.95 -27.50
C PRO A 566 7.31 26.03 -26.48
N VAL A 567 7.09 27.27 -26.93
CA VAL A 567 6.81 28.44 -26.09
C VAL A 567 5.33 28.53 -25.70
N GLU A 568 4.41 28.15 -26.59
CA GLU A 568 2.98 28.01 -26.28
C GLU A 568 2.64 26.53 -26.36
N GLN A 569 2.78 25.83 -25.23
CA GLN A 569 2.40 24.42 -25.11
C GLN A 569 0.87 24.30 -25.09
N ILE A 570 0.23 24.59 -26.22
CA ILE A 570 -1.16 24.18 -26.44
C ILE A 570 -1.11 22.69 -26.77
N GLN A 571 -1.39 21.89 -25.75
CA GLN A 571 -1.51 20.45 -25.89
C GLN A 571 -2.93 20.05 -25.51
N THR A 572 -3.66 19.54 -26.50
CA THR A 572 -4.98 18.95 -26.28
C THR A 572 -4.85 17.44 -26.42
N ILE A 573 -5.17 16.73 -25.34
CA ILE A 573 -5.23 15.27 -25.25
C ILE A 573 -6.69 14.86 -25.08
N LEU A 574 -7.21 14.15 -26.08
CA LEU A 574 -8.52 13.51 -26.02
C LEU A 574 -8.28 12.02 -25.79
N GLY A 575 -8.68 11.51 -24.63
CA GLY A 575 -8.57 10.11 -24.24
C GLY A 575 -9.94 9.47 -24.12
N LEU A 576 -10.11 8.29 -24.70
CA LEU A 576 -11.25 7.41 -24.49
C LEU A 576 -10.73 6.10 -23.90
N SER A 577 -11.31 5.64 -22.79
CA SER A 577 -10.93 4.38 -22.14
C SER A 577 -12.14 3.49 -21.91
N PHE A 578 -12.01 2.24 -22.30
CA PHE A 578 -13.03 1.21 -22.16
C PHE A 578 -12.46 0.07 -21.33
N VAL A 579 -13.17 -0.35 -20.29
CA VAL A 579 -12.80 -1.49 -19.45
C VAL A 579 -14.02 -2.39 -19.28
N LYS A 580 -13.86 -3.68 -19.56
CA LYS A 580 -14.88 -4.69 -19.34
C LYS A 580 -14.36 -5.75 -18.38
N TRP A 581 -15.00 -5.86 -17.23
CA TRP A 581 -14.73 -6.91 -16.26
C TRP A 581 -16.04 -7.49 -15.76
N ARG A 582 -16.18 -8.82 -15.81
CA ARG A 582 -17.44 -9.53 -15.51
C ARG A 582 -18.61 -8.97 -16.36
N HIS A 583 -19.77 -8.71 -15.76
CA HIS A 583 -20.97 -8.19 -16.42
C HIS A 583 -21.05 -6.65 -16.46
N ASP A 584 -20.03 -5.94 -15.97
CA ASP A 584 -20.06 -4.48 -15.83
C ASP A 584 -19.05 -3.82 -16.80
N PRO A 585 -19.50 -3.34 -17.98
CA PRO A 585 -18.68 -2.50 -18.83
C PRO A 585 -18.59 -1.09 -18.23
N ALA A 586 -17.37 -0.58 -18.09
CA ALA A 586 -17.07 0.80 -17.72
C ALA A 586 -16.49 1.53 -18.92
N LEU A 587 -17.16 2.60 -19.34
CA LEU A 587 -16.65 3.57 -20.30
C LEU A 587 -16.26 4.84 -19.53
N MET A 588 -15.07 5.36 -19.83
CA MET A 588 -14.54 6.57 -19.22
C MET A 588 -13.90 7.46 -20.29
N ASP A 589 -14.45 8.66 -20.41
CA ASP A 589 -13.98 9.69 -21.34
C ASP A 589 -13.10 10.66 -20.56
N ASN A 590 -11.93 10.98 -21.11
CA ASN A 590 -10.97 11.88 -20.50
C ASN A 590 -10.58 12.97 -21.51
N LEU A 591 -10.92 14.22 -21.21
CA LEU A 591 -10.50 15.39 -21.95
C LEU A 591 -9.45 16.15 -21.13
N GLN A 592 -8.24 16.31 -21.64
CA GLN A 592 -7.23 17.18 -21.06
C GLN A 592 -6.80 18.22 -22.08
N SER A 593 -6.96 19.50 -21.78
CA SER A 593 -6.49 20.59 -22.63
C SER A 593 -5.65 21.57 -21.84
N GLN A 594 -4.40 21.74 -22.23
CA GLN A 594 -3.50 22.73 -21.67
C GLN A 594 -3.26 23.81 -22.72
N PHE A 595 -3.32 25.08 -22.31
CA PHE A 595 -3.03 26.22 -23.16
C PHE A 595 -2.44 27.37 -22.33
N SER A 596 -1.50 28.11 -22.89
CA SER A 596 -0.94 29.32 -22.30
C SER A 596 -1.79 30.54 -22.65
N ILE A 597 -2.05 31.41 -21.67
CA ILE A 597 -2.68 32.72 -21.87
C ILE A 597 -1.60 33.78 -21.61
N GLY A 598 -0.99 34.31 -22.68
CA GLY A 598 0.12 35.27 -22.60
C GLY A 598 1.46 34.63 -22.18
N CYS A 599 2.46 35.47 -21.86
CA CYS A 599 3.82 35.02 -21.51
C CYS A 599 3.97 34.53 -20.05
N SER A 600 3.00 34.80 -19.18
CA SER A 600 3.10 34.60 -17.72
C SER A 600 2.03 33.70 -17.10
N SER A 601 1.11 33.13 -17.89
CA SER A 601 0.02 32.29 -17.36
C SER A 601 -0.26 31.05 -18.21
N SER A 602 -0.47 29.91 -17.57
CA SER A 602 -0.87 28.64 -18.16
C SER A 602 -2.17 28.14 -17.54
N VAL A 603 -3.10 27.68 -18.37
CA VAL A 603 -4.37 27.07 -17.95
C VAL A 603 -4.42 25.65 -18.45
N ALA A 604 -4.68 24.71 -17.54
CA ALA A 604 -4.95 23.31 -17.86
C ALA A 604 -6.36 22.96 -17.39
N VAL A 605 -7.18 22.51 -18.33
CA VAL A 605 -8.54 22.02 -18.09
C VAL A 605 -8.52 20.50 -18.24
N HIS A 606 -9.04 19.81 -17.26
CA HIS A 606 -9.19 18.36 -17.26
C HIS A 606 -10.64 18.01 -16.97
N GLY A 607 -11.28 17.23 -17.82
CA GLY A 607 -12.64 16.76 -17.67
C GLY A 607 -12.67 15.24 -17.78
N GLU A 608 -13.07 14.55 -16.72
CA GLU A 608 -13.28 13.12 -16.69
C GLU A 608 -14.79 12.84 -16.58
N LEU A 609 -15.33 11.95 -17.42
CA LEU A 609 -16.73 11.56 -17.39
C LEU A 609 -16.85 10.03 -17.35
N LYS A 610 -17.62 9.51 -16.38
CA LYS A 610 -17.91 8.07 -16.25
C LYS A 610 -19.34 7.76 -16.68
N HIS A 611 -19.57 6.50 -17.08
CA HIS A 611 -20.87 5.93 -17.51
C HIS A 611 -22.02 5.97 -16.46
N GLN A 612 -21.90 6.72 -15.36
CA GLN A 612 -22.95 6.97 -14.39
C GLN A 612 -23.31 8.47 -14.28
N PHE A 613 -22.95 9.29 -15.28
CA PHE A 613 -23.06 10.76 -15.26
C PHE A 613 -22.32 11.44 -14.11
N CYS A 614 -21.43 10.72 -13.44
CA CYS A 614 -20.51 11.27 -12.46
C CYS A 614 -19.23 11.65 -13.19
N GLY A 615 -18.85 12.93 -13.11
CA GLY A 615 -17.67 13.46 -13.77
C GLY A 615 -16.95 14.46 -12.90
N GLN A 616 -15.66 14.62 -13.14
CA GLN A 616 -14.82 15.58 -12.43
C GLN A 616 -14.24 16.56 -13.44
N ILE A 617 -14.50 17.85 -13.24
CA ILE A 617 -13.84 18.91 -14.00
C ILE A 617 -12.82 19.57 -13.08
N THR A 618 -11.55 19.47 -13.45
CA THR A 618 -10.44 20.09 -12.75
C THR A 618 -9.85 21.20 -13.61
N LEU A 619 -9.81 22.41 -13.06
CA LEU A 619 -9.25 23.59 -13.73
C LEU A 619 -8.03 24.06 -12.95
N LYS A 620 -6.84 23.93 -13.56
CA LYS A 620 -5.57 24.37 -12.99
C LYS A 620 -5.10 25.61 -13.72
N ILE A 621 -5.09 26.75 -13.03
CA ILE A 621 -4.49 28.00 -13.52
C ILE A 621 -3.17 28.20 -12.79
N SER A 622 -2.09 28.37 -13.53
CA SER A 622 -0.78 28.74 -13.02
C SER A 622 -0.41 30.09 -13.60
N SER A 623 -0.35 31.14 -12.78
CA SER A 623 0.01 32.49 -13.18
C SER A 623 1.20 32.98 -12.37
N SER A 624 2.20 33.59 -13.01
CA SER A 624 3.39 34.12 -12.35
C SER A 624 3.26 35.58 -11.92
N GLU A 625 2.18 36.29 -12.32
CA GLU A 625 2.11 37.75 -12.14
C GLU A 625 0.98 38.26 -11.23
N GLN A 626 -0.06 37.49 -10.87
CA GLN A 626 -1.25 38.09 -10.25
C GLN A 626 -1.93 37.21 -9.19
N LEU A 627 -1.60 37.46 -7.91
CA LEU A 627 -2.25 36.86 -6.72
C LEU A 627 -3.77 37.09 -6.65
N TYR A 628 -4.29 38.14 -7.29
CA TYR A 628 -5.71 38.49 -7.24
C TYR A 628 -6.62 37.50 -7.99
N MET A 629 -6.11 36.75 -8.97
CA MET A 629 -6.87 35.70 -9.66
C MET A 629 -7.10 34.49 -8.74
N THR A 630 -6.16 34.21 -7.84
CA THR A 630 -6.29 33.20 -6.78
C THR A 630 -7.42 33.59 -5.81
N PHE A 631 -7.54 34.87 -5.46
CA PHE A 631 -8.65 35.37 -4.64
C PHE A 631 -10.01 35.25 -5.34
N ALA A 632 -10.08 35.42 -6.66
CA ALA A 632 -11.32 35.23 -7.41
C ALA A 632 -11.79 33.76 -7.41
N SER A 633 -10.87 32.79 -7.42
CA SER A 633 -11.19 31.36 -7.31
C SER A 633 -11.68 30.91 -5.93
N LEU A 634 -11.48 31.74 -4.89
CA LEU A 634 -12.01 31.49 -3.54
C LEU A 634 -13.48 31.94 -3.39
N ILE A 635 -14.00 32.77 -4.29
CA ILE A 635 -15.36 33.30 -4.23
C ILE A 635 -16.41 32.17 -4.35
N PRO A 636 -16.32 31.20 -5.28
CA PRO A 636 -17.28 30.09 -5.34
C PRO A 636 -17.25 29.20 -4.08
N ILE A 637 -16.07 29.02 -3.49
CA ILE A 637 -15.87 28.22 -2.27
C ILE A 637 -16.48 28.95 -1.07
N ALA A 638 -16.24 30.26 -0.95
CA ALA A 638 -16.85 31.09 0.08
C ALA A 638 -18.38 31.14 -0.06
N VAL A 639 -18.91 31.24 -1.28
CA VAL A 639 -20.36 31.17 -1.55
C VAL A 639 -20.94 29.80 -1.17
N SER A 640 -20.21 28.72 -1.44
CA SER A 640 -20.65 27.36 -1.07
C SER A 640 -20.64 27.14 0.45
N ILE A 641 -19.61 27.63 1.15
CA ILE A 641 -19.54 27.59 2.63
C ILE A 641 -20.63 28.47 3.25
N PHE A 642 -20.88 29.65 2.68
CA PHE A 642 -21.93 30.55 3.15
C PHE A 642 -23.34 29.94 2.97
N ARG A 643 -23.58 29.24 1.85
CA ARG A 643 -24.81 28.45 1.63
C ARG A 643 -24.95 27.26 2.60
N MET A 644 -23.83 26.69 3.04
CA MET A 644 -23.81 25.58 3.99
C MET A 644 -24.09 26.04 5.44
N ILE A 645 -23.64 27.24 5.81
CA ILE A 645 -23.83 27.81 7.15
C ILE A 645 -25.22 28.47 7.29
N TYR A 646 -25.78 29.02 6.21
CA TYR A 646 -27.12 29.60 6.19
C TYR A 646 -28.01 28.89 5.17
N PRO A 647 -28.59 27.71 5.51
CA PRO A 647 -29.52 27.00 4.65
C PRO A 647 -30.88 27.72 4.68
N GLY A 648 -31.02 28.81 3.93
CA GLY A 648 -32.29 29.54 3.85
C GLY A 648 -32.32 30.84 3.05
N SER A 649 -31.19 31.38 2.59
CA SER A 649 -31.21 32.61 1.77
C SER A 649 -31.23 32.30 0.28
N ASP A 650 -32.44 32.24 -0.26
CA ASP A 650 -32.71 32.26 -1.70
C ASP A 650 -32.30 33.63 -2.27
N ILE A 651 -31.02 33.80 -2.62
CA ILE A 651 -30.56 34.96 -3.38
C ILE A 651 -30.88 34.69 -4.86
N ARG A 652 -32.16 34.88 -5.22
CA ARG A 652 -32.52 35.19 -6.61
C ARG A 652 -32.27 36.67 -6.85
N LYS A 653 -31.58 36.93 -7.98
CA LYS A 653 -31.13 38.23 -8.52
C LYS A 653 -29.75 38.64 -8.01
N PHE A 654 -28.72 38.23 -8.75
CA PHE A 654 -28.03 39.10 -9.70
C PHE A 654 -27.51 38.25 -10.87
#